data_AF-A0AAJ5ZDK8-F1
#
_entry.id   AF-A0AAJ5ZDK8-F1
#
_cell.length_a   1.000
_cell.length_b   1.000
_cell.length_c   1.000
_cell.angle_alpha   90.00
_cell.angle_beta   90.00
_cell.angle_gamma   90.00
#
_symmetry.space_group_name_H-M   'P 1'
#
loop_
_entity.id
_entity.type
_entity.pdbx_description
1 polymer ?
#
loop_
_entity_poly.entity_id
_entity_poly.type
_entity_poly.pdbx_seq_one_letter_code
_entity_poly.pdbx_strand_id
1 'polypeptide(L)'
;MKFNTTFKSRQNSVLLIAVLLIVLVISACTTSDGDSAVTSTSAPGLTLEPTATSSPKPTEVPPTATKLPALPSPTPAPTATTQPTPTKVPTVIPSNTPTPQPPTPTPLPTSTPLPPLVVGELPDGVSPAFTVSESLERNPTPTATSFPDPSQPFAEASPTPTSGADLQPYFGNGQPVRVRNPHGGPFTKKSDLLVDFYVTNAGTETVTGDYFIDLYIDNEIAQRWRGIDISPNRYIFVNGGTGLLDLFNLQPGEHEVKLVIDPTNKISEKSDGDNTYTQPFTWNVEPAPTASPEDVLPNLSLLGDSTGIRIAPFLGAAQSGGLSTKGPTTVEFSALNDSPVGTDQDFSLNVWFDDMLVYFNHYAGARGGGYAYLSFEDLASVVNITPGEHTIRLVADPGNVIEESDETDNEIELTLTWGTDDPITAPSQPFVAGAPIRDSQQLPNLSATTPFGWDAALTASNAGFEYEPGQSSPVWASADTSVGFSVRNSSRATTPESSSFEIQLVVDREIIETITLESGDDAGAVWSESFTLPANSVTPGHHFVQIIVDSEDIVPEFDETDNSIGRWFEFLSGEPVQPQPEPVEFSDADIRAAFTPLSDPTFVNQVRRADGSSLDLPNWYDEIEEMGRYGYYLLTGRDLEKEPVVIHILPHGQFIAASYNACMTDYYLWTLNDYIDIYNYCGDFRGEIGFKYRLDGKIHVFVDMQESPIEALGTYFHELGHAFQDLVNPDQTAIGIEDSELRATLRGLHEAQAQAFEAAALRSIEEYIGVDLMRFPNSDVMNSWVGRILEITQAQDGSAEHVLGHTLLWYESLADSSGLNLDDELRANGVLSATSAKSLFDFLVALKQEEVLEWRAQISANPALLDEYIEISLGRLEDDLPSQFHGNPGLVEPAFLIP
;
A
#
# COMPACT_ATOMS: atom_id res chain seq x y z
N MET A 1 -46.92 -22.57 30.67
CA MET A 1 -48.11 -21.73 30.98
C MET A 1 -48.26 -20.68 29.89
N LYS A 2 -49.44 -20.09 29.68
CA LYS A 2 -49.61 -18.94 28.77
C LYS A 2 -49.36 -17.62 29.51
N PHE A 3 -48.65 -16.70 28.89
CA PHE A 3 -48.99 -15.28 28.86
C PHE A 3 -48.62 -14.70 27.48
N ASN A 4 -49.04 -13.48 27.17
CA ASN A 4 -49.21 -13.02 25.79
C ASN A 4 -48.97 -11.51 25.61
N THR A 5 -48.62 -11.11 24.38
CA THR A 5 -48.86 -9.79 23.75
C THR A 5 -48.09 -8.51 24.16
N THR A 6 -47.71 -7.77 23.09
CA THR A 6 -47.78 -6.30 22.86
C THR A 6 -46.62 -5.31 23.17
N PHE A 7 -45.87 -5.00 22.10
CA PHE A 7 -45.82 -3.71 21.37
C PHE A 7 -45.16 -2.42 21.94
N LYS A 8 -44.11 -1.94 21.23
CA LYS A 8 -43.76 -0.56 20.75
C LYS A 8 -42.22 -0.34 20.79
N SER A 9 -41.50 0.24 19.82
CA SER A 9 -41.72 1.28 18.79
C SER A 9 -41.28 2.71 19.22
N ARG A 10 -40.12 3.12 18.67
CA ARG A 10 -39.48 4.46 18.45
C ARG A 10 -37.98 4.19 18.21
N GLN A 11 -37.28 4.61 17.15
CA GLN A 11 -37.36 5.75 16.21
C GLN A 11 -36.94 7.12 16.80
N ASN A 12 -35.85 7.68 16.24
CA ASN A 12 -35.39 9.10 16.18
C ASN A 12 -35.02 9.78 17.52
N SER A 13 -33.87 10.45 17.72
CA SER A 13 -33.20 11.46 16.85
C SER A 13 -31.79 11.90 17.35
N VAL A 14 -30.91 12.27 16.39
CA VAL A 14 -30.00 13.46 16.36
C VAL A 14 -28.92 13.67 17.46
N LEU A 15 -27.65 13.47 17.06
CA LEU A 15 -26.50 14.41 16.94
C LEU A 15 -26.28 15.60 17.93
N LEU A 16 -25.01 16.02 18.02
CA LEU A 16 -24.42 17.19 18.75
C LEU A 16 -24.38 17.01 20.30
N ILE A 17 -23.36 17.47 21.06
CA ILE A 17 -22.26 18.43 20.85
C ILE A 17 -20.92 17.82 21.37
N ALA A 18 -19.77 18.27 20.85
CA ALA A 18 -18.43 17.84 21.29
C ALA A 18 -17.79 18.69 22.43
N VAL A 19 -16.61 18.25 22.90
CA VAL A 19 -15.59 18.98 23.70
C VAL A 19 -15.69 18.97 25.25
N LEU A 20 -14.54 18.59 25.85
CA LEU A 20 -13.98 18.86 27.20
C LEU A 20 -14.08 17.83 28.35
N LEU A 21 -12.94 17.69 29.05
CA LEU A 21 -12.62 17.00 30.33
C LEU A 21 -12.47 15.47 30.24
N ILE A 22 -11.25 14.93 30.14
CA ILE A 22 -10.15 14.84 31.13
C ILE A 22 -10.38 13.76 32.22
N VAL A 23 -9.66 12.63 32.03
CA VAL A 23 -8.85 11.86 33.00
C VAL A 23 -9.29 11.86 34.48
N LEU A 24 -9.75 10.70 34.98
CA LEU A 24 -8.90 9.77 35.79
C LEU A 24 -9.64 8.47 36.15
N VAL A 25 -8.97 7.31 36.05
CA VAL A 25 -9.48 6.00 36.51
C VAL A 25 -8.89 5.68 37.89
N ILE A 26 -9.73 5.25 38.84
CA ILE A 26 -9.31 4.82 40.20
C ILE A 26 -10.10 3.57 40.62
N SER A 27 -9.42 2.70 41.38
CA SER A 27 -9.90 1.51 42.10
C SER A 27 -10.00 0.19 41.31
N ALA A 28 -9.54 -0.95 41.85
CA ALA A 28 -8.70 -1.13 43.06
C ALA A 28 -8.14 -2.57 43.15
N CYS A 29 -6.97 -2.72 43.79
CA CYS A 29 -6.84 -3.64 44.94
C CYS A 29 -5.56 -3.34 45.76
N THR A 30 -5.69 -3.24 47.08
CA THR A 30 -4.58 -3.21 48.06
C THR A 30 -4.34 -4.61 48.63
N THR A 31 -3.14 -4.98 49.10
CA THR A 31 -2.64 -4.87 50.50
C THR A 31 -1.20 -5.46 50.59
N SER A 32 -0.30 -5.10 51.53
CA SER A 32 -0.29 -4.10 52.62
C SER A 32 1.15 -3.86 53.16
N ASP A 33 1.26 -2.90 54.10
CA ASP A 33 2.33 -2.71 55.11
C ASP A 33 3.64 -1.99 54.70
N GLY A 34 4.18 -1.12 55.59
CA GLY A 34 5.45 -0.40 55.36
C GLY A 34 5.76 0.78 56.31
N ASP A 35 4.74 1.56 56.71
CA ASP A 35 4.71 2.59 57.78
C ASP A 35 5.69 3.82 57.74
N SER A 36 5.07 5.01 57.83
CA SER A 36 5.56 6.26 58.46
C SER A 36 6.66 7.20 57.87
N ALA A 37 6.34 8.51 58.04
CA ALA A 37 7.25 9.64 58.35
C ALA A 37 7.86 10.54 57.26
N VAL A 38 6.99 11.33 56.61
CA VAL A 38 6.97 12.82 56.69
C VAL A 38 8.32 13.55 56.86
N THR A 39 8.80 14.28 55.85
CA THR A 39 9.01 15.76 55.94
C THR A 39 9.18 16.44 54.59
N SER A 40 9.08 17.78 54.60
CA SER A 40 8.90 18.67 53.46
C SER A 40 10.17 19.39 52.97
N THR A 41 9.99 20.11 51.85
CA THR A 41 10.55 21.43 51.50
C THR A 41 11.94 21.61 50.83
N SER A 42 11.93 22.58 49.90
CA SER A 42 12.99 23.52 49.49
C SER A 42 14.21 23.05 48.65
N ALA A 43 14.11 23.32 47.34
CA ALA A 43 15.15 24.04 46.59
C ALA A 43 15.31 25.50 47.14
N PRO A 44 16.33 26.32 46.77
CA PRO A 44 17.27 26.17 45.64
C PRO A 44 18.76 26.44 45.98
N GLY A 45 19.65 26.42 44.97
CA GLY A 45 21.01 26.94 45.09
C GLY A 45 21.90 26.80 43.85
N LEU A 46 22.03 27.87 43.05
CA LEU A 46 23.08 27.99 42.02
C LEU A 46 24.43 28.30 42.66
N THR A 47 25.50 27.67 42.19
CA THR A 47 26.88 28.20 42.28
C THR A 47 27.72 27.73 41.11
N LEU A 48 28.41 28.66 40.46
CA LEU A 48 29.45 28.43 39.44
C LEU A 48 30.79 28.85 40.05
N GLU A 49 31.86 28.08 39.83
CA GLU A 49 33.24 28.57 39.59
C GLU A 49 34.10 27.43 38.97
N PRO A 50 35.27 27.71 38.35
CA PRO A 50 35.75 26.91 37.21
C PRO A 50 37.14 26.25 37.40
N THR A 51 37.75 25.86 36.26
CA THR A 51 39.08 25.22 36.04
C THR A 51 39.08 23.67 36.12
N ALA A 52 39.93 22.96 35.36
CA ALA A 52 41.10 23.38 34.56
C ALA A 52 41.21 22.67 33.20
N THR A 53 42.02 23.24 32.30
CA THR A 53 42.30 22.71 30.96
C THR A 53 43.40 21.64 30.93
N SER A 54 43.20 20.57 30.17
CA SER A 54 44.30 19.77 29.61
C SER A 54 43.86 19.09 28.30
N SER A 55 44.66 19.25 27.25
CA SER A 55 44.50 18.61 25.94
C SER A 55 45.89 18.14 25.45
N PRO A 56 46.01 17.25 24.45
CA PRO A 56 46.06 15.82 24.71
C PRO A 56 47.45 15.23 24.43
N LYS A 57 47.61 13.93 24.67
CA LYS A 57 48.76 13.14 24.21
C LYS A 57 48.25 12.08 23.22
N PRO A 58 48.84 11.94 22.02
CA PRO A 58 48.39 10.96 21.04
C PRO A 58 48.74 9.53 21.45
N THR A 59 47.88 8.60 21.06
CA THR A 59 48.13 7.15 21.00
C THR A 59 48.31 6.76 19.53
N GLU A 60 49.22 5.84 19.24
CA GLU A 60 49.54 5.43 17.86
C GLU A 60 48.50 4.44 17.32
N VAL A 61 48.07 4.63 16.07
CA VAL A 61 47.16 3.72 15.34
C VAL A 61 47.99 2.93 14.31
N PRO A 62 47.79 1.61 14.15
CA PRO A 62 48.48 0.81 13.13
C PRO A 62 48.05 1.18 11.70
N PRO A 63 48.93 1.11 10.69
CA PRO A 63 48.59 1.51 9.32
C PRO A 63 47.87 0.39 8.54
N THR A 64 46.55 0.50 8.38
CA THR A 64 45.79 -0.25 7.36
C THR A 64 46.18 0.24 5.96
N ALA A 65 46.40 -0.67 5.02
CA ALA A 65 47.07 -0.40 3.75
C ALA A 65 46.12 -0.18 2.56
N THR A 66 45.27 0.84 2.60
CA THR A 66 44.40 1.20 1.46
C THR A 66 45.18 1.91 0.36
N LYS A 67 45.23 1.30 -0.83
CA LYS A 67 46.09 1.75 -1.95
C LYS A 67 45.25 2.35 -3.09
N LEU A 68 44.91 3.63 -2.97
CA LEU A 68 44.16 4.37 -4.01
C LEU A 68 44.80 4.24 -5.42
N PRO A 69 44.01 3.94 -6.46
CA PRO A 69 44.34 4.24 -7.84
C PRO A 69 44.46 5.76 -8.06
N ALA A 70 45.24 6.19 -9.06
CA ALA A 70 45.46 7.60 -9.34
C ALA A 70 44.43 8.17 -10.33
N LEU A 71 43.93 9.38 -10.05
CA LEU A 71 42.94 10.09 -10.86
C LEU A 71 43.44 10.38 -12.29
N PRO A 72 42.66 10.12 -13.36
CA PRO A 72 43.04 10.47 -14.72
C PRO A 72 43.01 11.99 -14.96
N SER A 73 43.92 12.48 -15.82
CA SER A 73 43.99 13.91 -16.17
C SER A 73 42.99 14.30 -17.27
N PRO A 74 42.42 15.51 -17.24
CA PRO A 74 41.44 15.95 -18.22
C PRO A 74 42.05 16.14 -19.62
N THR A 75 41.36 15.64 -20.64
CA THR A 75 41.70 15.82 -22.06
C THR A 75 40.88 16.99 -22.65
N PRO A 76 41.47 17.89 -23.46
CA PRO A 76 40.87 19.19 -23.75
C PRO A 76 39.75 19.20 -24.81
N ALA A 77 38.80 20.13 -24.65
CA ALA A 77 37.66 20.30 -25.53
C ALA A 77 38.01 20.79 -26.96
N PRO A 78 37.29 20.34 -28.01
CA PRO A 78 37.47 20.80 -29.39
C PRO A 78 36.88 22.20 -29.63
N THR A 79 37.46 22.95 -30.57
CA THR A 79 37.08 24.33 -30.88
C THR A 79 36.07 24.43 -32.04
N ALA A 80 35.10 25.33 -31.93
CA ALA A 80 34.09 25.58 -32.96
C ALA A 80 34.69 26.13 -34.29
N THR A 81 34.10 25.76 -35.43
CA THR A 81 34.44 26.30 -36.77
C THR A 81 33.17 26.55 -37.59
N THR A 82 33.26 27.34 -38.67
CA THR A 82 32.15 28.16 -39.21
C THR A 82 31.34 27.60 -40.39
N GLN A 83 30.11 28.11 -40.48
CA GLN A 83 29.13 28.10 -41.59
C GLN A 83 29.69 28.26 -43.02
N PRO A 84 28.97 27.71 -44.03
CA PRO A 84 28.79 28.36 -45.34
C PRO A 84 27.30 28.57 -45.72
N THR A 85 27.00 29.63 -46.48
CA THR A 85 25.64 29.99 -46.97
C THR A 85 25.57 30.01 -48.50
N PRO A 86 24.47 29.52 -49.12
CA PRO A 86 23.77 30.32 -50.15
C PRO A 86 22.24 30.05 -50.22
N THR A 87 21.38 30.66 -51.07
CA THR A 87 21.19 32.04 -51.58
C THR A 87 19.86 32.12 -52.39
N LYS A 88 18.83 32.79 -51.84
CA LYS A 88 17.70 33.56 -52.46
C LYS A 88 17.09 33.29 -53.88
N VAL A 89 15.73 33.42 -53.92
CA VAL A 89 14.87 34.14 -54.93
C VAL A 89 14.57 33.41 -56.28
N PRO A 90 13.40 33.58 -56.99
CA PRO A 90 12.45 34.73 -57.04
C PRO A 90 10.90 34.48 -56.95
N THR A 91 10.16 35.60 -57.02
CA THR A 91 8.71 35.87 -56.89
C THR A 91 7.89 35.82 -58.21
N VAL A 92 6.55 35.67 -58.13
CA VAL A 92 5.56 36.13 -59.16
C VAL A 92 4.31 36.75 -58.48
N ILE A 93 3.71 37.81 -59.08
CA ILE A 93 2.44 38.47 -58.66
C ILE A 93 1.64 38.91 -59.92
N PRO A 94 0.32 38.66 -60.01
CA PRO A 94 -0.67 39.74 -60.35
C PRO A 94 -2.08 39.53 -59.72
N SER A 95 -3.07 40.46 -59.74
CA SER A 95 -3.11 41.95 -59.71
C SER A 95 -4.59 42.46 -59.65
N ASN A 96 -4.83 43.65 -59.05
CA ASN A 96 -5.97 44.59 -59.23
C ASN A 96 -7.39 44.37 -58.60
N THR A 97 -7.76 45.27 -57.66
CA THR A 97 -8.86 46.30 -57.67
C THR A 97 -10.27 45.97 -58.27
N PRO A 98 -11.42 46.49 -57.74
CA PRO A 98 -11.58 47.75 -56.98
C PRO A 98 -12.58 47.80 -55.79
N THR A 99 -12.60 48.97 -55.13
CA THR A 99 -13.43 49.37 -53.96
C THR A 99 -14.75 50.05 -54.35
N PRO A 100 -15.78 50.01 -53.49
CA PRO A 100 -16.72 51.14 -53.29
C PRO A 100 -16.82 51.60 -51.82
N GLN A 101 -17.25 52.84 -51.60
CA GLN A 101 -17.34 53.52 -50.29
C GLN A 101 -18.81 53.91 -49.95
N PRO A 102 -19.09 54.61 -48.83
CA PRO A 102 -19.79 54.11 -47.65
C PRO A 102 -21.30 54.47 -47.61
N PRO A 103 -21.96 54.25 -46.46
CA PRO A 103 -22.72 55.34 -45.85
C PRO A 103 -22.32 55.66 -44.40
N THR A 104 -22.63 56.89 -43.97
CA THR A 104 -22.32 57.49 -42.66
C THR A 104 -23.19 56.92 -41.52
N PRO A 105 -22.66 56.72 -40.30
CA PRO A 105 -23.48 56.38 -39.13
C PRO A 105 -24.28 57.60 -38.62
N THR A 106 -25.56 57.38 -38.30
CA THR A 106 -26.44 58.33 -37.61
C THR A 106 -26.39 58.05 -36.10
N PRO A 107 -26.30 59.06 -35.20
CA PRO A 107 -26.25 58.82 -33.76
C PRO A 107 -27.60 58.36 -33.19
N LEU A 108 -27.58 57.32 -32.35
CA LEU A 108 -28.64 56.96 -31.40
C LEU A 108 -28.22 57.41 -29.97
N PRO A 109 -29.13 57.42 -28.97
CA PRO A 109 -29.08 58.44 -27.91
C PRO A 109 -28.34 57.99 -26.66
N THR A 110 -27.87 58.97 -25.88
CA THR A 110 -27.42 58.79 -24.50
C THR A 110 -28.50 58.13 -23.66
N SER A 111 -28.20 56.99 -23.03
CA SER A 111 -29.09 56.33 -22.09
C SER A 111 -29.18 57.10 -20.78
N THR A 112 -30.36 57.62 -20.46
CA THR A 112 -30.70 58.11 -19.11
C THR A 112 -30.61 56.93 -18.13
N PRO A 113 -30.00 57.09 -16.92
CA PRO A 113 -30.01 56.03 -15.93
C PRO A 113 -31.43 55.69 -15.49
N LEU A 114 -31.75 54.40 -15.45
CA LEU A 114 -32.98 53.91 -14.82
C LEU A 114 -32.88 54.05 -13.29
N PRO A 115 -34.00 54.30 -12.59
CA PRO A 115 -34.02 54.27 -11.13
C PRO A 115 -33.78 52.83 -10.61
N PRO A 116 -33.28 52.66 -9.38
CA PRO A 116 -33.14 51.34 -8.78
C PRO A 116 -34.50 50.63 -8.70
N LEU A 117 -34.51 49.31 -8.91
CA LEU A 117 -35.71 48.50 -8.70
C LEU A 117 -36.17 48.61 -7.24
N VAL A 118 -37.45 48.89 -7.05
CA VAL A 118 -38.11 48.68 -5.77
C VAL A 118 -38.36 47.17 -5.65
N VAL A 119 -37.80 46.54 -4.63
CA VAL A 119 -38.13 45.15 -4.27
C VAL A 119 -39.62 45.11 -3.89
N GLY A 120 -40.40 44.31 -4.61
CA GLY A 120 -41.81 44.10 -4.31
C GLY A 120 -42.01 43.22 -3.08
N GLU A 121 -43.12 43.41 -2.37
CA GLU A 121 -43.55 42.46 -1.35
C GLU A 121 -43.88 41.10 -2.00
N LEU A 122 -43.54 40.01 -1.29
CA LEU A 122 -43.81 38.65 -1.76
C LEU A 122 -45.33 38.37 -1.78
N PRO A 123 -45.84 37.59 -2.75
CA PRO A 123 -47.23 37.13 -2.74
C PRO A 123 -47.55 36.25 -1.52
N ASP A 124 -48.80 36.31 -1.05
CA ASP A 124 -49.32 35.42 0.00
C ASP A 124 -49.13 33.95 -0.38
N GLY A 125 -48.22 33.26 0.31
CA GLY A 125 -48.02 31.81 0.19
C GLY A 125 -46.59 31.33 -0.08
N VAL A 126 -45.61 32.23 -0.20
CA VAL A 126 -44.18 31.90 -0.33
C VAL A 126 -43.58 31.52 1.02
N SER A 127 -42.87 30.38 1.08
CA SER A 127 -42.04 29.97 2.22
C SER A 127 -40.56 29.94 1.80
N PRO A 128 -39.66 30.72 2.42
CA PRO A 128 -38.23 30.54 2.22
C PRO A 128 -37.78 29.29 2.99
N ALA A 129 -37.36 28.25 2.27
CA ALA A 129 -37.04 26.94 2.87
C ALA A 129 -35.63 26.84 3.48
N PHE A 130 -34.71 27.72 3.09
CA PHE A 130 -33.28 27.58 3.41
C PHE A 130 -32.70 28.85 4.06
N THR A 131 -32.21 28.71 5.29
CA THR A 131 -31.13 29.54 5.83
C THR A 131 -29.80 28.85 5.55
N VAL A 132 -28.82 29.58 5.01
CA VAL A 132 -27.54 29.02 4.57
C VAL A 132 -26.71 28.52 5.75
N SER A 133 -26.35 27.24 5.70
CA SER A 133 -25.24 26.60 6.41
C SER A 133 -24.92 25.30 5.67
N GLU A 134 -23.63 24.95 5.57
CA GLU A 134 -23.07 23.79 4.83
C GLU A 134 -23.17 23.90 3.30
N SER A 135 -22.04 24.33 2.71
CA SER A 135 -21.69 24.26 1.29
C SER A 135 -20.75 23.08 1.05
N LEU A 136 -20.98 22.29 -0.01
CA LEU A 136 -20.05 21.31 -0.56
C LEU A 136 -20.22 21.26 -2.10
N GLU A 137 -19.09 21.28 -2.84
CA GLU A 137 -18.93 21.43 -4.31
C GLU A 137 -19.20 20.14 -5.14
N ARG A 138 -19.23 20.19 -6.52
CA ARG A 138 -19.92 19.15 -7.37
C ARG A 138 -19.52 18.84 -8.84
N ASN A 139 -20.01 17.67 -9.28
CA ASN A 139 -19.77 16.68 -10.39
C ASN A 139 -19.64 17.07 -11.91
N PRO A 140 -19.24 16.14 -12.84
CA PRO A 140 -18.80 16.43 -14.23
C PRO A 140 -19.39 15.66 -15.48
N THR A 141 -18.97 16.04 -16.72
CA THR A 141 -18.94 15.36 -18.08
C THR A 141 -17.89 16.03 -18.99
N PRO A 142 -17.36 15.44 -20.11
CA PRO A 142 -17.93 14.50 -21.13
C PRO A 142 -17.24 13.09 -21.08
N THR A 143 -17.11 12.16 -22.07
CA THR A 143 -17.44 12.06 -23.53
C THR A 143 -17.59 10.58 -24.00
N ALA A 144 -18.55 10.22 -24.89
CA ALA A 144 -18.51 8.96 -25.69
C ALA A 144 -19.24 9.08 -27.07
N THR A 145 -18.96 8.18 -28.03
CA THR A 145 -19.34 8.36 -29.46
C THR A 145 -20.80 8.07 -29.85
N SER A 146 -21.27 8.71 -30.93
CA SER A 146 -22.66 8.71 -31.42
C SER A 146 -23.21 7.36 -31.90
N PHE A 147 -24.33 6.94 -31.31
CA PHE A 147 -25.16 5.79 -31.72
C PHE A 147 -26.32 6.20 -32.67
N PRO A 148 -26.99 5.25 -33.36
CA PRO A 148 -27.94 5.57 -34.44
C PRO A 148 -29.32 6.04 -33.97
N ASP A 149 -29.99 6.77 -34.86
CA ASP A 149 -31.33 7.37 -34.74
C ASP A 149 -32.37 6.41 -34.09
N PRO A 150 -32.98 6.73 -32.93
CA PRO A 150 -33.73 5.78 -32.12
C PRO A 150 -35.05 5.37 -32.77
N SER A 151 -35.09 4.15 -33.33
CA SER A 151 -36.25 3.63 -34.07
C SER A 151 -37.39 3.06 -33.18
N GLN A 152 -37.58 3.62 -31.99
CA GLN A 152 -38.86 3.62 -31.24
C GLN A 152 -38.75 4.56 -30.01
N PRO A 153 -39.86 5.20 -29.58
CA PRO A 153 -39.94 5.76 -28.23
C PRO A 153 -39.91 4.65 -27.18
N PHE A 154 -39.61 5.02 -25.93
CA PHE A 154 -39.62 4.13 -24.76
C PHE A 154 -40.86 3.23 -24.70
N ALA A 155 -40.70 2.02 -24.17
CA ALA A 155 -41.83 1.25 -23.69
C ALA A 155 -42.48 2.00 -22.52
N GLU A 156 -43.77 2.31 -22.62
CA GLU A 156 -44.50 3.02 -21.56
C GLU A 156 -44.39 2.24 -20.24
N ALA A 157 -43.91 2.91 -19.18
CA ALA A 157 -43.92 2.36 -17.83
C ALA A 157 -45.35 1.96 -17.45
N SER A 158 -45.53 0.75 -16.90
CA SER A 158 -46.86 0.25 -16.56
C SER A 158 -47.47 1.13 -15.46
N PRO A 159 -48.57 1.87 -15.72
CA PRO A 159 -48.98 2.98 -14.85
C PRO A 159 -49.38 2.51 -13.45
N THR A 160 -48.65 3.01 -12.47
CA THR A 160 -48.95 2.92 -11.03
C THR A 160 -50.32 3.59 -10.75
N PRO A 161 -51.10 3.17 -9.73
CA PRO A 161 -52.43 3.73 -9.50
C PRO A 161 -52.41 5.24 -9.29
N THR A 162 -53.03 5.99 -10.22
CA THR A 162 -53.06 7.46 -10.26
C THR A 162 -53.34 8.07 -8.89
N SER A 163 -52.39 8.83 -8.35
CA SER A 163 -52.59 9.60 -7.12
C SER A 163 -53.11 11.01 -7.44
N GLY A 164 -53.27 11.84 -6.42
CA GLY A 164 -53.51 13.26 -6.61
C GLY A 164 -52.26 14.10 -6.87
N ALA A 165 -51.04 13.59 -6.71
CA ALA A 165 -49.79 14.29 -6.99
C ALA A 165 -49.57 14.56 -8.50
N ASP A 166 -48.68 15.50 -8.82
CA ASP A 166 -48.36 15.97 -10.19
C ASP A 166 -47.15 16.92 -10.13
N LEU A 167 -45.94 16.41 -9.89
CA LEU A 167 -44.70 17.22 -9.88
C LEU A 167 -44.31 17.62 -11.31
N GLN A 168 -44.01 18.90 -11.52
CA GLN A 168 -43.52 19.40 -12.80
C GLN A 168 -42.70 20.68 -12.66
N PRO A 169 -41.89 21.06 -13.67
CA PRO A 169 -41.18 22.33 -13.70
C PRO A 169 -42.16 23.51 -13.64
N TYR A 170 -41.94 24.47 -12.74
CA TYR A 170 -42.85 25.60 -12.57
C TYR A 170 -42.56 26.71 -13.59
N PHE A 171 -43.29 26.68 -14.71
CA PHE A 171 -43.03 27.58 -15.84
C PHE A 171 -43.18 29.07 -15.54
N GLY A 172 -44.04 29.48 -14.59
CA GLY A 172 -44.15 30.86 -14.11
C GLY A 172 -44.30 31.92 -15.21
N ASN A 173 -43.26 32.72 -15.43
CA ASN A 173 -43.18 33.76 -16.48
C ASN A 173 -42.55 33.27 -17.81
N GLY A 174 -42.27 31.97 -17.95
CA GLY A 174 -41.76 31.34 -19.18
C GLY A 174 -40.36 30.71 -19.09
N GLN A 175 -39.76 30.62 -17.90
CA GLN A 175 -38.45 29.96 -17.68
C GLN A 175 -38.46 29.21 -16.33
N PRO A 176 -38.69 27.88 -16.31
CA PRO A 176 -38.64 27.06 -15.10
C PRO A 176 -37.21 26.67 -14.68
N VAL A 177 -36.25 26.74 -15.61
CA VAL A 177 -34.80 26.65 -15.38
C VAL A 177 -34.16 27.89 -16.00
N ARG A 178 -33.14 28.46 -15.35
CA ARG A 178 -32.45 29.65 -15.83
C ARG A 178 -30.96 29.59 -15.49
N VAL A 179 -30.16 29.46 -16.53
CA VAL A 179 -28.69 29.44 -16.48
C VAL A 179 -28.13 30.87 -16.54
N ARG A 180 -27.14 31.20 -15.70
CA ARG A 180 -26.59 32.56 -15.54
C ARG A 180 -25.09 32.55 -15.24
N ASN A 181 -24.30 33.32 -15.99
CA ASN A 181 -22.98 33.76 -15.52
C ASN A 181 -23.18 34.84 -14.42
N PRO A 182 -22.65 34.68 -13.18
CA PRO A 182 -22.81 35.66 -12.09
C PRO A 182 -22.15 37.01 -12.38
N HIS A 183 -21.06 37.02 -13.15
CA HIS A 183 -20.37 38.22 -13.60
C HIS A 183 -21.04 38.87 -14.83
N GLY A 184 -21.95 38.15 -15.48
CA GLY A 184 -22.64 38.56 -16.71
C GLY A 184 -21.77 38.46 -17.97
N GLY A 185 -22.41 38.60 -19.13
CA GLY A 185 -21.79 38.33 -20.43
C GLY A 185 -21.85 36.84 -20.81
N PRO A 186 -21.11 36.40 -21.84
CA PRO A 186 -20.97 34.99 -22.19
C PRO A 186 -20.21 34.22 -21.11
N PHE A 187 -20.19 32.90 -21.21
CA PHE A 187 -19.32 32.06 -20.38
C PHE A 187 -17.86 32.10 -20.89
N THR A 188 -16.91 32.10 -19.96
CA THR A 188 -15.46 32.32 -20.15
C THR A 188 -14.68 31.52 -19.10
N LYS A 189 -13.35 31.42 -19.19
CA LYS A 189 -12.47 30.69 -18.22
C LYS A 189 -12.50 31.22 -16.76
N LYS A 190 -13.41 32.15 -16.43
CA LYS A 190 -13.68 32.68 -15.07
C LYS A 190 -15.19 32.85 -14.80
N SER A 191 -16.02 32.09 -15.50
CA SER A 191 -17.48 32.12 -15.38
C SER A 191 -18.00 30.88 -14.65
N ASP A 192 -18.39 31.07 -13.39
CA ASP A 192 -19.27 30.13 -12.67
C ASP A 192 -20.66 30.04 -13.37
N LEU A 193 -21.37 28.94 -13.12
CA LEU A 193 -22.61 28.55 -13.76
C LEU A 193 -23.76 28.58 -12.75
N LEU A 194 -24.31 29.76 -12.47
CA LEU A 194 -25.47 29.84 -11.59
C LEU A 194 -26.73 29.31 -12.28
N VAL A 195 -27.32 28.25 -11.74
CA VAL A 195 -28.64 27.76 -12.17
C VAL A 195 -29.70 28.11 -11.13
N ASP A 196 -30.77 28.77 -11.59
CA ASP A 196 -32.05 28.88 -10.88
C ASP A 196 -33.01 27.83 -11.44
N PHE A 197 -33.81 27.19 -10.59
CA PHE A 197 -34.94 26.38 -11.07
C PHE A 197 -36.12 26.38 -10.10
N TYR A 198 -37.29 26.00 -10.62
CA TYR A 198 -38.56 26.02 -9.91
C TYR A 198 -39.33 24.72 -10.16
N VAL A 199 -39.86 24.11 -9.10
CA VAL A 199 -40.64 22.84 -9.15
C VAL A 199 -42.00 23.08 -8.49
N THR A 200 -43.08 22.64 -9.12
CA THR A 200 -44.46 22.76 -8.59
C THR A 200 -45.16 21.41 -8.50
N ASN A 201 -46.08 21.30 -7.55
CA ASN A 201 -47.13 20.28 -7.58
C ASN A 201 -48.39 20.90 -8.22
N ALA A 202 -48.64 20.57 -9.48
CA ALA A 202 -49.85 20.98 -10.22
C ALA A 202 -51.11 20.19 -9.80
N GLY A 203 -50.93 19.21 -8.92
CA GLY A 203 -51.91 18.23 -8.53
C GLY A 203 -52.98 18.72 -7.55
N THR A 204 -53.64 17.75 -6.94
CA THR A 204 -54.80 17.87 -6.06
C THR A 204 -54.57 17.30 -4.67
N GLU A 205 -53.49 16.53 -4.47
CA GLU A 205 -53.02 16.02 -3.18
C GLU A 205 -51.59 16.50 -2.94
N THR A 206 -51.18 16.62 -1.66
CA THR A 206 -49.82 17.01 -1.29
C THR A 206 -48.85 15.89 -1.65
N VAL A 207 -47.76 16.21 -2.36
CA VAL A 207 -46.61 15.32 -2.50
C VAL A 207 -45.98 15.16 -1.13
N THR A 208 -45.88 13.93 -0.64
CA THR A 208 -45.25 13.60 0.65
C THR A 208 -44.46 12.31 0.52
N GLY A 209 -43.16 12.35 0.78
CA GLY A 209 -42.25 11.21 0.67
C GLY A 209 -40.83 11.63 0.30
N ASP A 210 -39.90 10.69 0.37
CA ASP A 210 -38.54 10.88 -0.11
C ASP A 210 -38.51 10.66 -1.64
N TYR A 211 -38.20 11.73 -2.37
CA TYR A 211 -37.96 11.75 -3.82
C TYR A 211 -36.75 12.64 -4.10
N PHE A 212 -36.24 12.62 -5.34
CA PHE A 212 -35.11 13.44 -5.74
C PHE A 212 -35.51 14.54 -6.72
N ILE A 213 -34.67 15.58 -6.80
CA ILE A 213 -34.68 16.55 -7.88
C ILE A 213 -33.23 16.61 -8.35
N ASP A 214 -33.01 16.40 -9.64
CA ASP A 214 -31.70 16.35 -10.25
C ASP A 214 -31.54 17.46 -11.29
N LEU A 215 -30.33 17.97 -11.36
CA LEU A 215 -29.83 18.78 -12.46
C LEU A 215 -28.72 18.00 -13.15
N TYR A 216 -28.85 17.79 -14.44
CA TYR A 216 -27.82 17.21 -15.30
C TYR A 216 -27.24 18.32 -16.19
N ILE A 217 -25.97 18.21 -16.56
CA ILE A 217 -25.40 18.93 -17.70
C ILE A 217 -24.98 17.87 -18.73
N ASP A 218 -25.37 18.07 -19.98
CA ASP A 218 -25.10 17.15 -21.11
C ASP A 218 -25.51 15.68 -20.86
N ASN A 219 -26.50 15.48 -19.99
CA ASN A 219 -27.09 14.22 -19.48
C ASN A 219 -26.39 13.55 -18.30
N GLU A 220 -25.36 14.16 -17.72
CA GLU A 220 -24.62 13.62 -16.57
C GLU A 220 -24.72 14.53 -15.33
N ILE A 221 -24.58 13.93 -14.14
CA ILE A 221 -25.23 14.45 -12.92
C ILE A 221 -24.50 15.65 -12.29
N ALA A 222 -24.99 16.86 -12.51
CA ALA A 222 -24.44 18.07 -11.90
C ALA A 222 -24.85 18.21 -10.42
N GLN A 223 -26.13 18.02 -10.10
CA GLN A 223 -26.64 18.34 -8.76
C GLN A 223 -27.95 17.62 -8.40
N ARG A 224 -27.88 16.68 -7.44
CA ARG A 224 -29.04 16.03 -6.80
C ARG A 224 -29.41 16.69 -5.48
N TRP A 225 -30.69 16.94 -5.26
CA TRP A 225 -31.30 17.32 -3.97
C TRP A 225 -32.35 16.28 -3.55
N ARG A 226 -32.59 16.17 -2.24
CA ARG A 226 -33.83 15.55 -1.74
C ARG A 226 -34.99 16.53 -1.89
N GLY A 227 -36.11 16.02 -2.38
CA GLY A 227 -37.39 16.72 -2.43
C GLY A 227 -37.96 17.02 -1.05
N ILE A 228 -38.96 17.89 -1.00
CA ILE A 228 -39.72 18.23 0.20
C ILE A 228 -41.23 18.21 -0.07
N ASP A 229 -42.04 18.20 0.98
CA ASP A 229 -43.52 18.20 0.88
C ASP A 229 -44.03 19.41 0.06
N ILE A 230 -44.61 19.17 -1.13
CA ILE A 230 -45.22 20.22 -1.94
C ILE A 230 -46.75 20.09 -1.90
N SER A 231 -47.41 21.08 -1.32
CA SER A 231 -48.87 21.20 -1.33
C SER A 231 -49.42 21.51 -2.74
N PRO A 232 -50.68 21.12 -3.06
CA PRO A 232 -51.32 21.47 -4.32
C PRO A 232 -51.21 22.96 -4.66
N ASN A 233 -50.80 23.26 -5.91
CA ASN A 233 -50.63 24.63 -6.40
C ASN A 233 -49.63 25.45 -5.56
N ARG A 234 -48.57 24.80 -5.07
CA ARG A 234 -47.34 25.43 -4.56
C ARG A 234 -46.15 25.06 -5.43
N TYR A 235 -45.14 25.93 -5.40
CA TYR A 235 -43.84 25.68 -5.96
C TYR A 235 -42.75 25.89 -4.90
N ILE A 236 -41.64 25.19 -5.08
CA ILE A 236 -40.35 25.40 -4.42
C ILE A 236 -39.37 25.95 -5.45
N PHE A 237 -38.25 26.51 -5.00
CA PHE A 237 -37.24 27.07 -5.89
C PHE A 237 -35.84 26.99 -5.30
N VAL A 238 -34.85 26.87 -6.19
CA VAL A 238 -33.43 27.10 -5.91
C VAL A 238 -32.98 28.30 -6.75
N ASN A 239 -32.08 29.11 -6.21
CA ASN A 239 -31.64 30.37 -6.82
C ASN A 239 -30.12 30.49 -6.65
N GLY A 240 -29.39 30.27 -7.74
CA GLY A 240 -27.94 30.18 -7.73
C GLY A 240 -27.39 28.93 -7.05
N GLY A 241 -27.66 27.75 -7.62
CA GLY A 241 -26.73 26.62 -7.46
C GLY A 241 -25.35 27.06 -7.96
N THR A 242 -24.32 26.87 -7.14
CA THR A 242 -22.91 27.19 -7.41
C THR A 242 -22.13 25.89 -7.48
N GLY A 243 -20.91 25.95 -8.03
CA GLY A 243 -20.05 24.77 -8.11
C GLY A 243 -20.62 23.67 -9.00
N LEU A 244 -21.35 24.08 -10.04
CA LEU A 244 -21.93 23.20 -11.06
C LEU A 244 -20.94 22.90 -12.20
N LEU A 245 -19.67 23.29 -12.04
CA LEU A 245 -18.58 23.16 -13.02
C LEU A 245 -17.18 23.05 -12.36
N ASP A 246 -17.08 23.00 -11.03
CA ASP A 246 -15.82 22.59 -10.37
C ASP A 246 -15.51 21.15 -10.79
N LEU A 247 -16.61 20.41 -10.94
CA LEU A 247 -16.89 19.30 -11.83
C LEU A 247 -16.52 19.53 -13.32
N PHE A 248 -17.54 19.58 -14.19
CA PHE A 248 -17.48 19.36 -15.66
C PHE A 248 -16.31 19.99 -16.47
N ASN A 249 -15.61 19.13 -17.22
CA ASN A 249 -14.68 19.52 -18.30
C ASN A 249 -15.39 19.89 -19.62
N LEU A 250 -16.26 20.90 -19.58
CA LEU A 250 -17.04 21.30 -20.75
C LEU A 250 -16.15 21.82 -21.89
N GLN A 251 -16.20 21.12 -23.02
CA GLN A 251 -15.59 21.52 -24.29
C GLN A 251 -16.24 22.79 -24.87
N PRO A 252 -15.61 23.55 -25.80
CA PRO A 252 -16.21 24.77 -26.32
C PRO A 252 -17.39 24.51 -27.29
N GLY A 253 -18.63 24.70 -26.84
CA GLY A 253 -19.81 24.37 -27.65
C GLY A 253 -21.16 24.94 -27.19
N GLU A 254 -22.24 24.30 -27.65
CA GLU A 254 -23.59 24.40 -27.08
C GLU A 254 -23.81 23.19 -26.18
N HIS A 255 -24.26 23.43 -24.96
CA HIS A 255 -24.46 22.45 -23.88
C HIS A 255 -25.88 22.58 -23.33
N GLU A 256 -26.37 21.59 -22.60
CA GLU A 256 -27.70 21.61 -22.04
C GLU A 256 -27.76 21.38 -20.52
N VAL A 257 -28.48 22.25 -19.81
CA VAL A 257 -28.86 22.04 -18.42
C VAL A 257 -30.24 21.40 -18.36
N LYS A 258 -30.34 20.19 -17.83
CA LYS A 258 -31.55 19.35 -17.80
C LYS A 258 -32.00 19.11 -16.36
N LEU A 259 -33.13 19.72 -15.99
CA LEU A 259 -33.85 19.44 -14.73
C LEU A 259 -34.66 18.15 -14.88
N VAL A 260 -34.58 17.27 -13.89
CA VAL A 260 -35.41 16.06 -13.74
C VAL A 260 -35.98 16.01 -12.33
N ILE A 261 -37.29 15.78 -12.20
CA ILE A 261 -38.00 15.75 -10.93
C ILE A 261 -38.51 14.33 -10.68
N ASP A 262 -38.31 13.81 -9.47
CA ASP A 262 -38.46 12.39 -9.14
C ASP A 262 -37.87 11.44 -10.22
N PRO A 263 -36.55 11.53 -10.50
CA PRO A 263 -35.87 10.63 -11.43
C PRO A 263 -36.02 9.15 -11.07
N THR A 264 -36.41 8.86 -9.83
CA THR A 264 -36.59 7.52 -9.25
C THR A 264 -38.01 6.96 -9.36
N ASN A 265 -38.98 7.76 -9.82
CA ASN A 265 -40.42 7.42 -9.86
C ASN A 265 -40.91 6.77 -8.55
N LYS A 266 -40.58 7.41 -7.42
CA LYS A 266 -40.95 7.01 -6.05
C LYS A 266 -42.30 7.59 -5.62
N ILE A 267 -42.66 8.77 -6.12
CA ILE A 267 -43.98 9.37 -6.03
C ILE A 267 -44.82 8.83 -7.18
N SER A 268 -45.99 8.25 -6.87
CA SER A 268 -46.94 7.88 -7.93
C SER A 268 -47.70 9.12 -8.37
N GLU A 269 -47.56 9.54 -9.62
CA GLU A 269 -48.05 10.85 -10.08
C GLU A 269 -49.36 10.71 -10.89
N LYS A 270 -49.76 11.76 -11.62
CA LYS A 270 -50.74 11.66 -12.72
C LYS A 270 -50.09 11.59 -14.09
N SER A 271 -48.85 12.08 -14.19
CA SER A 271 -48.06 12.16 -15.40
C SER A 271 -46.58 12.19 -15.00
N ASP A 272 -45.90 11.06 -15.15
CA ASP A 272 -44.44 10.95 -14.93
C ASP A 272 -43.65 11.59 -16.10
N GLY A 273 -44.36 12.12 -17.12
CA GLY A 273 -43.82 12.50 -18.43
C GLY A 273 -43.53 13.99 -18.62
N ASP A 274 -43.99 14.87 -17.74
CA ASP A 274 -43.68 16.31 -17.74
C ASP A 274 -42.75 16.74 -16.58
N ASN A 275 -42.16 15.76 -15.89
CA ASN A 275 -41.17 15.90 -14.82
C ASN A 275 -39.80 16.51 -15.27
N THR A 276 -39.61 16.82 -16.55
CA THR A 276 -38.31 17.23 -17.11
C THR A 276 -38.35 18.57 -17.84
N TYR A 277 -37.23 19.31 -17.81
CA TYR A 277 -37.04 20.51 -18.62
C TYR A 277 -35.57 20.76 -18.95
N THR A 278 -35.30 21.06 -20.21
CA THR A 278 -33.94 21.29 -20.73
C THR A 278 -33.76 22.74 -21.20
N GLN A 279 -32.64 23.37 -20.81
CA GLN A 279 -32.26 24.74 -21.14
C GLN A 279 -30.83 24.76 -21.73
N PRO A 280 -30.65 25.04 -23.03
CA PRO A 280 -29.32 25.13 -23.63
C PRO A 280 -28.55 26.40 -23.22
N PHE A 281 -27.22 26.34 -23.26
CA PHE A 281 -26.30 27.47 -23.07
C PHE A 281 -25.01 27.28 -23.89
N THR A 282 -24.36 28.39 -24.30
CA THR A 282 -23.13 28.35 -25.09
C THR A 282 -21.89 28.53 -24.21
N TRP A 283 -21.02 27.52 -24.13
CA TRP A 283 -19.74 27.57 -23.42
C TRP A 283 -18.65 28.11 -24.37
N ASN A 284 -18.22 29.36 -24.16
CA ASN A 284 -17.31 30.07 -25.06
C ASN A 284 -15.89 30.18 -24.45
N VAL A 285 -15.42 29.09 -23.86
CA VAL A 285 -14.10 29.01 -23.23
C VAL A 285 -13.07 28.56 -24.27
N GLU A 286 -11.79 28.85 -24.04
CA GLU A 286 -10.69 28.23 -24.77
C GLU A 286 -10.55 26.78 -24.28
N PRO A 287 -10.38 25.77 -25.15
CA PRO A 287 -10.30 24.37 -24.73
C PRO A 287 -9.12 24.16 -23.76
N ALA A 288 -9.15 23.05 -23.02
CA ALA A 288 -8.01 22.61 -22.23
C ALA A 288 -6.74 22.52 -23.12
N PRO A 289 -5.54 22.83 -22.59
CA PRO A 289 -4.30 22.50 -23.27
C PRO A 289 -4.23 20.97 -23.35
N THR A 290 -4.15 20.41 -24.57
CA THR A 290 -3.94 18.96 -24.75
C THR A 290 -2.61 18.54 -24.15
N ALA A 291 -2.59 17.39 -23.47
CA ALA A 291 -1.36 16.79 -22.95
C ALA A 291 -0.26 16.63 -24.02
N SER A 292 1.00 16.69 -23.59
CA SER A 292 2.16 16.38 -24.40
C SER A 292 2.27 14.87 -24.63
N PRO A 293 2.78 14.39 -25.79
CA PRO A 293 3.12 12.97 -25.99
C PRO A 293 4.25 12.43 -25.09
N GLU A 294 4.80 13.26 -24.20
CA GLU A 294 5.81 12.91 -23.19
C GLU A 294 5.22 12.96 -21.76
N ASP A 295 3.98 13.39 -21.57
CA ASP A 295 3.33 13.46 -20.26
C ASP A 295 2.78 12.08 -19.89
N VAL A 296 2.97 11.67 -18.63
CA VAL A 296 2.23 10.55 -18.03
C VAL A 296 0.93 11.13 -17.43
N LEU A 297 -0.19 10.42 -17.62
CA LEU A 297 -1.52 10.83 -17.16
C LEU A 297 -2.03 9.91 -16.04
N PRO A 298 -2.95 10.39 -15.17
CA PRO A 298 -3.76 9.54 -14.30
C PRO A 298 -4.60 8.50 -15.07
N ASN A 299 -5.09 7.46 -14.39
CA ASN A 299 -5.96 6.44 -15.00
C ASN A 299 -6.88 5.75 -13.97
N LEU A 300 -8.19 6.01 -13.96
CA LEU A 300 -9.17 5.61 -12.94
C LEU A 300 -9.93 4.31 -13.27
N SER A 301 -9.19 3.25 -13.55
CA SER A 301 -9.74 1.93 -13.87
C SER A 301 -10.75 1.39 -12.86
N LEU A 302 -11.88 0.89 -13.38
CA LEU A 302 -12.80 -0.04 -12.72
C LEU A 302 -12.54 -1.53 -13.04
N LEU A 303 -11.66 -1.84 -14.00
CA LEU A 303 -11.30 -3.21 -14.39
C LEU A 303 -10.26 -3.85 -13.44
N GLY A 304 -10.22 -5.19 -13.42
CA GLY A 304 -9.26 -6.00 -12.65
C GLY A 304 -9.76 -6.40 -11.24
N ASP A 305 -9.11 -7.39 -10.62
CA ASP A 305 -9.51 -7.88 -9.27
C ASP A 305 -9.31 -6.84 -8.16
N SER A 306 -8.39 -5.88 -8.35
CA SER A 306 -8.05 -4.83 -7.38
C SER A 306 -9.18 -3.85 -7.08
N THR A 307 -10.17 -3.69 -7.97
CA THR A 307 -11.24 -2.69 -7.83
C THR A 307 -12.34 -3.11 -6.86
N GLY A 308 -12.31 -4.36 -6.38
CA GLY A 308 -13.10 -4.80 -5.23
C GLY A 308 -14.61 -4.85 -5.45
N ILE A 309 -15.09 -4.83 -6.70
CA ILE A 309 -16.51 -4.74 -7.03
C ILE A 309 -17.32 -5.89 -6.38
N ARG A 310 -18.36 -5.53 -5.61
CA ARG A 310 -19.34 -6.45 -5.00
C ARG A 310 -20.74 -5.86 -5.08
N ILE A 311 -21.70 -6.69 -5.48
CA ILE A 311 -23.14 -6.34 -5.49
C ILE A 311 -23.91 -7.50 -4.85
N ALA A 312 -24.32 -7.32 -3.59
CA ALA A 312 -24.78 -8.41 -2.72
C ALA A 312 -25.84 -7.94 -1.69
N PRO A 313 -26.50 -8.83 -0.92
CA PRO A 313 -27.53 -8.44 0.04
C PRO A 313 -26.98 -7.85 1.37
N PHE A 314 -25.67 -7.64 1.48
CA PHE A 314 -24.97 -7.11 2.66
C PHE A 314 -23.55 -6.64 2.30
N LEU A 315 -22.99 -5.69 3.06
CA LEU A 315 -21.60 -5.23 2.97
C LEU A 315 -20.59 -6.36 3.21
N GLY A 316 -19.43 -6.30 2.54
CA GLY A 316 -18.32 -7.25 2.73
C GLY A 316 -18.62 -8.65 2.20
N ALA A 317 -19.49 -8.78 1.20
CA ALA A 317 -19.81 -10.08 0.61
C ALA A 317 -18.63 -10.60 -0.24
N ALA A 318 -18.32 -11.90 -0.12
CA ALA A 318 -17.19 -12.50 -0.83
C ALA A 318 -17.33 -12.46 -2.37
N GLN A 319 -18.57 -12.46 -2.90
CA GLN A 319 -18.90 -12.44 -4.33
C GLN A 319 -20.26 -11.73 -4.54
N SER A 320 -20.49 -11.20 -5.75
CA SER A 320 -21.78 -10.61 -6.15
C SER A 320 -22.87 -11.66 -6.38
N GLY A 321 -24.14 -11.28 -6.21
CA GLY A 321 -25.32 -12.10 -6.48
C GLY A 321 -26.16 -12.42 -5.24
N GLY A 322 -27.05 -13.41 -5.33
CA GLY A 322 -27.95 -13.79 -4.23
C GLY A 322 -29.07 -12.77 -3.92
N LEU A 323 -29.33 -11.86 -4.87
CA LEU A 323 -30.17 -10.68 -4.68
C LEU A 323 -31.67 -11.00 -4.62
N SER A 324 -32.42 -10.19 -3.90
CA SER A 324 -33.86 -10.38 -3.66
C SER A 324 -34.60 -9.05 -3.55
N THR A 325 -35.80 -8.96 -4.12
CA THR A 325 -36.68 -7.77 -3.99
C THR A 325 -37.31 -7.62 -2.60
N LYS A 326 -36.93 -8.45 -1.61
CA LYS A 326 -37.41 -8.42 -0.23
C LYS A 326 -36.36 -7.96 0.79
N GLY A 327 -35.12 -7.72 0.35
CA GLY A 327 -34.02 -7.29 1.22
C GLY A 327 -33.28 -6.09 0.63
N PRO A 328 -32.30 -5.56 1.37
CA PRO A 328 -31.39 -4.57 0.82
C PRO A 328 -30.60 -5.19 -0.34
N THR A 329 -30.13 -4.32 -1.24
CA THR A 329 -28.98 -4.62 -2.09
C THR A 329 -27.93 -3.57 -1.80
N THR A 330 -26.71 -4.05 -1.61
CA THR A 330 -25.51 -3.29 -1.33
C THR A 330 -24.63 -3.29 -2.58
N VAL A 331 -24.01 -2.15 -2.88
CA VAL A 331 -23.04 -1.96 -3.95
C VAL A 331 -21.76 -1.44 -3.32
N GLU A 332 -20.64 -2.14 -3.53
CA GLU A 332 -19.30 -1.77 -3.07
C GLU A 332 -18.38 -1.82 -4.30
N PHE A 333 -17.61 -0.76 -4.55
CA PHE A 333 -16.55 -0.77 -5.58
C PHE A 333 -15.51 0.31 -5.33
N SER A 334 -14.36 0.19 -5.99
CA SER A 334 -13.31 1.21 -6.01
C SER A 334 -12.97 1.59 -7.44
N ALA A 335 -12.60 2.85 -7.67
CA ALA A 335 -11.70 3.19 -8.76
C ALA A 335 -10.27 3.14 -8.25
N LEU A 336 -9.37 2.51 -8.99
CA LEU A 336 -7.94 2.55 -8.76
C LEU A 336 -7.34 3.56 -9.73
N ASN A 337 -6.58 4.55 -9.25
CA ASN A 337 -5.64 5.27 -10.10
C ASN A 337 -4.45 4.34 -10.40
N ASP A 338 -4.48 3.60 -11.51
CA ASP A 338 -3.42 2.63 -11.87
C ASP A 338 -2.25 3.23 -12.67
N SER A 339 -2.04 4.54 -12.50
CA SER A 339 -0.82 5.26 -12.88
C SER A 339 0.02 5.64 -11.64
N PRO A 340 1.30 6.07 -11.80
CA PRO A 340 2.04 6.72 -10.73
C PRO A 340 1.63 8.19 -10.49
N VAL A 341 0.87 8.79 -11.41
CA VAL A 341 0.58 10.24 -11.42
C VAL A 341 -0.68 10.54 -10.61
N GLY A 342 -0.52 11.36 -9.57
CA GLY A 342 -1.64 11.89 -8.80
C GLY A 342 -2.41 12.97 -9.56
N THR A 343 -3.69 13.13 -9.24
CA THR A 343 -4.53 14.27 -9.64
C THR A 343 -5.09 14.95 -8.40
N ASP A 344 -4.88 16.28 -8.30
CA ASP A 344 -5.54 17.15 -7.31
C ASP A 344 -6.93 17.61 -7.79
N GLN A 345 -7.34 17.25 -9.01
CA GLN A 345 -8.70 17.52 -9.46
C GLN A 345 -9.64 16.55 -8.77
N ASP A 346 -10.63 17.09 -8.07
CA ASP A 346 -11.77 16.33 -7.57
C ASP A 346 -12.42 15.49 -8.72
N PHE A 347 -13.19 14.47 -8.37
CA PHE A 347 -14.01 13.69 -9.31
C PHE A 347 -15.17 13.00 -8.57
N SER A 348 -15.89 12.08 -9.23
CA SER A 348 -16.96 11.33 -8.58
C SER A 348 -17.03 9.86 -9.02
N LEU A 349 -17.67 9.04 -8.18
CA LEU A 349 -18.04 7.66 -8.48
C LEU A 349 -19.57 7.55 -8.52
N ASN A 350 -20.13 7.08 -9.62
CA ASN A 350 -21.57 6.95 -9.86
C ASN A 350 -22.03 5.48 -9.82
N VAL A 351 -23.23 5.26 -9.28
CA VAL A 351 -23.98 3.99 -9.35
C VAL A 351 -25.29 4.25 -10.08
N TRP A 352 -25.50 3.55 -11.19
CA TRP A 352 -26.75 3.51 -11.96
C TRP A 352 -27.40 2.13 -11.83
N PHE A 353 -28.73 2.09 -11.91
CA PHE A 353 -29.53 0.87 -11.98
C PHE A 353 -30.58 1.06 -13.08
N ASP A 354 -30.59 0.23 -14.13
CA ASP A 354 -31.48 0.39 -15.31
C ASP A 354 -31.54 1.84 -15.84
N ASP A 355 -30.41 2.36 -16.32
CA ASP A 355 -30.20 3.74 -16.80
C ASP A 355 -30.54 4.87 -15.81
N MET A 356 -30.88 4.54 -14.55
CA MET A 356 -31.29 5.50 -13.52
C MET A 356 -30.19 5.65 -12.47
N LEU A 357 -29.69 6.88 -12.30
CA LEU A 357 -28.70 7.17 -11.25
C LEU A 357 -29.33 6.97 -9.86
N VAL A 358 -28.78 6.05 -9.06
CA VAL A 358 -29.30 5.76 -7.72
C VAL A 358 -28.43 6.40 -6.63
N TYR A 359 -27.11 6.39 -6.79
CA TYR A 359 -26.18 6.91 -5.81
C TYR A 359 -24.93 7.47 -6.49
N PHE A 360 -24.28 8.42 -5.83
CA PHE A 360 -22.95 8.90 -6.19
C PHE A 360 -22.26 9.52 -4.98
N ASN A 361 -20.93 9.60 -5.03
CA ASN A 361 -20.11 10.31 -4.04
C ASN A 361 -18.95 11.04 -4.74
N HIS A 362 -18.48 12.14 -4.17
CA HIS A 362 -17.36 12.92 -4.70
C HIS A 362 -16.06 12.56 -3.96
N TYR A 363 -14.92 12.74 -4.61
CA TYR A 363 -13.59 12.45 -4.09
C TYR A 363 -12.67 13.62 -4.41
N ALA A 364 -11.90 14.07 -3.41
CA ALA A 364 -10.96 15.18 -3.57
C ALA A 364 -9.61 14.67 -4.05
N GLY A 365 -9.48 14.54 -5.38
CA GLY A 365 -8.32 13.98 -6.06
C GLY A 365 -8.10 12.48 -5.84
N ALA A 366 -7.10 11.95 -6.55
CA ALA A 366 -6.62 10.57 -6.39
C ALA A 366 -5.10 10.52 -6.55
N ARG A 367 -4.40 9.98 -5.56
CA ARG A 367 -2.95 9.68 -5.65
C ARG A 367 -2.70 8.54 -6.65
N GLY A 368 -1.52 8.48 -7.24
CA GLY A 368 -1.09 7.28 -7.97
C GLY A 368 -1.13 6.03 -7.08
N GLY A 369 -1.55 4.88 -7.62
CA GLY A 369 -1.81 3.66 -6.85
C GLY A 369 -2.93 3.79 -5.80
N GLY A 370 -3.71 4.86 -5.85
CA GLY A 370 -4.73 5.20 -4.87
C GLY A 370 -6.12 4.67 -5.24
N TYR A 371 -6.85 4.20 -4.24
CA TYR A 371 -8.25 3.81 -4.38
C TYR A 371 -9.20 4.91 -3.91
N ALA A 372 -10.16 5.30 -4.75
CA ALA A 372 -11.39 5.94 -4.32
C ALA A 372 -12.45 4.85 -4.10
N TYR A 373 -12.90 4.67 -2.86
CA TYR A 373 -13.85 3.61 -2.48
C TYR A 373 -15.26 4.15 -2.29
N LEU A 374 -16.25 3.50 -2.91
CA LEU A 374 -17.68 3.76 -2.73
C LEU A 374 -18.37 2.52 -2.15
N SER A 375 -19.15 2.72 -1.08
CA SER A 375 -20.15 1.76 -0.62
C SER A 375 -21.53 2.40 -0.49
N PHE A 376 -22.57 1.68 -0.92
CA PHE A 376 -23.96 2.11 -0.93
C PHE A 376 -24.86 0.96 -0.46
N GLU A 377 -25.68 1.20 0.57
CA GLU A 377 -26.62 0.23 1.14
C GLU A 377 -28.08 0.52 0.74
N ASP A 378 -28.88 -0.55 0.68
CA ASP A 378 -30.33 -0.54 0.51
C ASP A 378 -30.84 0.21 -0.75
N LEU A 379 -30.40 -0.26 -1.93
CA LEU A 379 -30.93 0.13 -3.25
C LEU A 379 -32.47 0.21 -3.32
N ALA A 380 -33.19 -0.66 -2.60
CA ALA A 380 -34.66 -0.70 -2.59
C ALA A 380 -35.29 0.53 -1.89
N SER A 381 -34.53 1.25 -1.05
CA SER A 381 -34.94 2.55 -0.54
C SER A 381 -35.00 3.61 -1.67
N VAL A 382 -34.07 3.57 -2.62
CA VAL A 382 -33.91 4.55 -3.71
C VAL A 382 -34.76 4.22 -4.95
N VAL A 383 -34.89 2.94 -5.33
CA VAL A 383 -35.66 2.50 -6.52
C VAL A 383 -36.67 1.40 -6.20
N ASN A 384 -37.63 1.15 -7.08
CA ASN A 384 -38.65 0.11 -6.92
C ASN A 384 -38.25 -1.16 -7.71
N ILE A 385 -37.29 -1.91 -7.18
CA ILE A 385 -36.72 -3.11 -7.83
C ILE A 385 -37.79 -4.17 -8.12
N THR A 386 -37.84 -4.67 -9.36
CA THR A 386 -38.72 -5.78 -9.75
C THR A 386 -38.02 -7.14 -9.73
N PRO A 387 -38.74 -8.27 -9.76
CA PRO A 387 -38.10 -9.58 -9.92
C PRO A 387 -37.77 -9.83 -11.39
N GLY A 388 -36.49 -9.97 -11.71
CA GLY A 388 -36.01 -10.11 -13.08
C GLY A 388 -34.49 -9.95 -13.19
N GLU A 389 -34.01 -9.93 -14.43
CA GLU A 389 -32.69 -9.42 -14.78
C GLU A 389 -32.74 -7.89 -14.81
N HIS A 390 -31.74 -7.26 -14.21
CA HIS A 390 -31.58 -5.81 -14.11
C HIS A 390 -30.09 -5.47 -14.31
N THR A 391 -29.81 -4.24 -14.72
CA THR A 391 -28.46 -3.72 -14.95
C THR A 391 -28.00 -2.85 -13.79
N ILE A 392 -26.74 -2.98 -13.39
CA ILE A 392 -26.04 -1.95 -12.60
C ILE A 392 -24.81 -1.52 -13.38
N ARG A 393 -24.70 -0.21 -13.61
CA ARG A 393 -23.60 0.44 -14.34
C ARG A 393 -22.84 1.31 -13.35
N LEU A 394 -21.55 1.05 -13.20
CA LEU A 394 -20.64 1.74 -12.29
C LEU A 394 -19.70 2.59 -13.13
N VAL A 395 -19.49 3.85 -12.74
CA VAL A 395 -18.67 4.79 -13.52
C VAL A 395 -17.77 5.57 -12.57
N ALA A 396 -16.46 5.52 -12.81
CA ALA A 396 -15.44 6.38 -12.24
C ALA A 396 -15.15 7.55 -13.18
N ASP A 397 -14.74 8.69 -12.59
CA ASP A 397 -14.89 10.03 -13.16
C ASP A 397 -15.85 10.09 -14.37
N PRO A 398 -17.19 10.04 -14.14
CA PRO A 398 -18.20 10.07 -15.20
C PRO A 398 -18.16 11.35 -16.03
N GLY A 399 -17.14 12.18 -15.83
CA GLY A 399 -16.92 13.35 -16.62
C GLY A 399 -15.53 13.89 -16.81
N ASN A 400 -14.50 13.04 -16.88
CA ASN A 400 -13.33 13.34 -17.72
C ASN A 400 -12.69 14.71 -17.33
N VAL A 401 -12.70 15.02 -16.03
CA VAL A 401 -12.06 16.21 -15.43
C VAL A 401 -10.57 15.95 -15.41
N ILE A 402 -10.27 14.76 -14.92
CA ILE A 402 -9.03 14.06 -15.10
C ILE A 402 -8.96 13.71 -16.60
N GLU A 403 -7.91 14.19 -17.29
CA GLU A 403 -7.58 13.74 -18.65
C GLU A 403 -6.84 12.41 -18.48
N GLU A 404 -7.52 11.29 -18.76
CA GLU A 404 -7.03 9.95 -18.42
C GLU A 404 -6.16 9.32 -19.52
N SER A 405 -5.37 8.29 -19.15
CA SER A 405 -4.55 7.57 -20.12
C SER A 405 -5.36 6.60 -21.02
N ASP A 406 -6.43 6.00 -20.47
CA ASP A 406 -7.41 5.16 -21.17
C ASP A 406 -8.83 5.40 -20.63
N GLU A 407 -9.52 6.35 -21.26
CA GLU A 407 -10.93 6.73 -21.07
C GLU A 407 -11.95 5.61 -21.39
N THR A 408 -11.55 4.33 -21.32
CA THR A 408 -12.40 3.16 -21.62
C THR A 408 -12.40 2.07 -20.56
N ASP A 409 -11.61 2.20 -19.48
CA ASP A 409 -11.61 1.27 -18.34
C ASP A 409 -12.29 1.82 -17.06
N ASN A 410 -12.67 3.11 -17.04
CA ASN A 410 -13.36 3.80 -15.95
C ASN A 410 -14.88 3.48 -15.85
N GLU A 411 -15.43 2.63 -16.72
CA GLU A 411 -16.84 2.19 -16.70
C GLU A 411 -16.99 0.65 -16.72
N ILE A 412 -17.96 0.13 -15.94
CA ILE A 412 -18.37 -1.29 -16.03
C ILE A 412 -19.89 -1.47 -15.83
N GLU A 413 -20.52 -2.28 -16.71
CA GLU A 413 -21.92 -2.70 -16.58
C GLU A 413 -22.03 -4.19 -16.19
N LEU A 414 -22.92 -4.49 -15.24
CA LEU A 414 -23.17 -5.81 -14.69
C LEU A 414 -24.66 -6.15 -14.75
N THR A 415 -25.03 -7.19 -15.51
CA THR A 415 -26.38 -7.77 -15.48
C THR A 415 -26.52 -8.75 -14.32
N LEU A 416 -27.49 -8.51 -13.43
CA LEU A 416 -27.73 -9.29 -12.21
C LEU A 416 -29.22 -9.65 -12.07
N THR A 417 -29.54 -10.71 -11.33
CA THR A 417 -30.92 -11.20 -11.19
C THR A 417 -31.44 -11.05 -9.76
N TRP A 418 -32.58 -10.37 -9.59
CA TRP A 418 -33.27 -10.26 -8.30
C TRP A 418 -34.38 -11.31 -8.19
N GLY A 419 -34.26 -12.19 -7.20
CA GLY A 419 -35.25 -13.22 -6.89
C GLY A 419 -36.43 -12.72 -6.05
N THR A 420 -37.48 -13.55 -5.97
CA THR A 420 -38.62 -13.35 -5.06
C THR A 420 -38.47 -14.08 -3.72
N ASP A 421 -37.39 -14.83 -3.51
CA ASP A 421 -37.14 -15.56 -2.27
C ASP A 421 -36.72 -14.60 -1.15
N ASP A 422 -36.73 -15.07 0.10
CA ASP A 422 -36.30 -14.23 1.23
C ASP A 422 -34.77 -13.98 1.12
N PRO A 423 -34.26 -12.77 1.43
CA PRO A 423 -32.90 -12.38 1.12
C PRO A 423 -31.87 -13.23 1.89
N ILE A 424 -30.72 -13.49 1.24
CA ILE A 424 -29.59 -14.14 1.92
C ILE A 424 -29.05 -13.18 2.98
N THR A 425 -29.28 -13.50 4.25
CA THR A 425 -28.68 -12.75 5.36
C THR A 425 -27.16 -12.94 5.35
N ALA A 426 -26.42 -11.89 5.73
CA ALA A 426 -25.00 -12.00 6.04
C ALA A 426 -24.74 -13.26 6.90
N PRO A 427 -23.74 -14.10 6.56
CA PRO A 427 -23.44 -15.25 7.37
C PRO A 427 -23.09 -14.79 8.79
N SER A 428 -23.58 -15.50 9.80
CA SER A 428 -22.97 -15.41 11.14
C SER A 428 -21.47 -15.63 10.97
N GLN A 429 -20.63 -14.78 11.58
CA GLN A 429 -19.17 -14.82 11.44
C GLN A 429 -18.69 -16.28 11.37
N PRO A 430 -17.84 -16.62 10.38
CA PRO A 430 -17.45 -18.00 10.14
C PRO A 430 -16.96 -18.60 11.46
N PHE A 431 -17.45 -19.81 11.78
CA PHE A 431 -16.96 -20.52 12.94
C PHE A 431 -15.48 -20.79 12.69
N VAL A 432 -14.61 -19.98 13.30
CA VAL A 432 -13.18 -20.18 13.28
C VAL A 432 -12.95 -21.57 13.87
N ALA A 433 -12.55 -22.49 13.01
CA ALA A 433 -12.19 -23.83 13.43
C ALA A 433 -10.89 -23.70 14.23
N GLY A 434 -11.05 -23.56 15.55
CA GLY A 434 -9.92 -23.45 16.48
C GLY A 434 -8.95 -24.60 16.29
N ALA A 435 -7.67 -24.32 16.57
CA ALA A 435 -6.52 -25.13 16.18
C ALA A 435 -6.79 -26.65 16.13
N PRO A 436 -6.47 -27.32 15.00
CA PRO A 436 -6.62 -28.76 14.85
C PRO A 436 -6.03 -29.52 16.04
N ILE A 437 -6.63 -30.66 16.37
CA ILE A 437 -6.15 -31.50 17.47
C ILE A 437 -4.73 -31.97 17.15
N ARG A 438 -3.75 -31.32 17.77
CA ARG A 438 -2.34 -31.70 17.72
C ARG A 438 -2.16 -32.99 18.49
N ASP A 439 -1.57 -34.00 17.85
CA ASP A 439 -1.22 -35.23 18.55
C ASP A 439 -0.20 -34.94 19.67
N SER A 440 -0.40 -35.61 20.80
CA SER A 440 0.45 -35.47 21.97
C SER A 440 1.68 -36.35 21.80
N GLN A 441 2.81 -35.79 21.37
CA GLN A 441 4.12 -36.39 21.60
C GLN A 441 4.28 -36.63 23.12
N GLN A 442 4.20 -37.90 23.53
CA GLN A 442 4.44 -38.36 24.92
C GLN A 442 5.80 -39.05 25.05
N LEU A 443 6.53 -39.13 23.93
CA LEU A 443 7.85 -39.71 23.75
C LEU A 443 8.72 -38.69 22.99
N PRO A 444 10.05 -38.73 23.16
CA PRO A 444 11.01 -37.90 22.41
C PRO A 444 10.92 -38.11 20.89
N ASN A 445 11.63 -37.28 20.12
CA ASN A 445 11.74 -37.43 18.66
C ASN A 445 13.10 -36.91 18.16
N LEU A 446 14.13 -37.74 18.14
CA LEU A 446 15.54 -37.43 17.92
C LEU A 446 15.91 -37.37 16.42
N SER A 447 15.30 -36.44 15.69
CA SER A 447 15.56 -36.24 14.25
C SER A 447 16.86 -35.47 13.97
N ALA A 448 17.44 -35.71 12.80
CA ALA A 448 18.50 -34.86 12.26
C ALA A 448 18.00 -33.42 12.04
N THR A 449 18.82 -32.41 12.39
CA THR A 449 18.48 -30.99 12.21
C THR A 449 19.64 -30.23 11.55
N THR A 450 19.36 -29.14 10.86
CA THR A 450 20.41 -28.26 10.29
C THR A 450 20.45 -26.95 11.09
N PRO A 451 21.41 -26.75 12.01
CA PRO A 451 21.58 -25.50 12.73
C PRO A 451 21.89 -24.34 11.77
N PHE A 452 21.56 -23.11 12.19
CA PHE A 452 21.92 -21.91 11.43
C PHE A 452 23.43 -21.85 11.15
N GLY A 453 23.80 -21.55 9.90
CA GLY A 453 25.19 -21.54 9.41
C GLY A 453 25.75 -22.91 8.99
N TRP A 454 25.00 -24.01 9.12
CA TRP A 454 25.40 -25.33 8.63
C TRP A 454 24.89 -25.58 7.20
N ASP A 455 25.68 -26.26 6.37
CA ASP A 455 25.27 -26.64 4.99
C ASP A 455 24.21 -27.75 4.94
N ALA A 456 24.13 -28.57 6.01
CA ALA A 456 23.14 -29.63 6.22
C ALA A 456 23.31 -30.25 7.62
N ALA A 457 22.32 -31.00 8.09
CA ALA A 457 22.38 -31.83 9.30
C ALA A 457 23.52 -32.88 9.33
N LEU A 458 24.13 -33.18 8.18
CA LEU A 458 25.29 -34.06 8.03
C LEU A 458 26.26 -33.44 7.01
N THR A 459 27.49 -33.17 7.44
CA THR A 459 28.51 -32.40 6.70
C THR A 459 29.82 -33.18 6.66
N ALA A 460 30.71 -32.83 5.73
CA ALA A 460 32.04 -33.43 5.67
C ALA A 460 33.08 -32.41 5.18
N SER A 461 34.22 -32.39 5.85
CA SER A 461 35.38 -31.54 5.52
C SER A 461 36.67 -32.26 5.91
N ASN A 462 37.82 -31.97 5.28
CA ASN A 462 39.06 -32.58 5.74
C ASN A 462 39.51 -31.96 7.08
N ALA A 463 39.73 -32.80 8.10
CA ALA A 463 40.01 -32.39 9.47
C ALA A 463 41.34 -31.63 9.68
N GLY A 464 42.14 -31.48 8.62
CA GLY A 464 43.35 -30.65 8.58
C GLY A 464 43.13 -29.24 8.00
N PHE A 465 41.91 -28.87 7.66
CA PHE A 465 41.54 -27.52 7.20
C PHE A 465 40.77 -26.77 8.30
N GLU A 466 41.03 -25.47 8.43
CA GLU A 466 40.30 -24.58 9.35
C GLU A 466 38.96 -24.19 8.69
N TYR A 467 37.91 -24.93 9.05
CA TYR A 467 36.51 -24.69 8.69
C TYR A 467 35.68 -24.56 9.97
N GLU A 468 34.60 -23.78 9.94
CA GLU A 468 33.66 -23.69 11.06
C GLU A 468 32.77 -24.94 11.13
N PRO A 469 32.27 -25.31 12.34
CA PRO A 469 31.36 -26.45 12.49
C PRO A 469 30.15 -26.34 11.57
N GLY A 470 29.87 -27.41 10.81
CA GLY A 470 28.75 -27.45 9.86
C GLY A 470 29.08 -27.07 8.42
N GLN A 471 30.31 -26.64 8.12
CA GLN A 471 30.73 -26.34 6.75
C GLN A 471 31.19 -27.61 6.01
N SER A 472 30.63 -27.82 4.83
CA SER A 472 31.02 -28.88 3.90
C SER A 472 32.11 -28.38 2.95
N SER A 473 33.07 -29.23 2.62
CA SER A 473 34.09 -28.95 1.60
C SER A 473 34.39 -30.20 0.77
N PRO A 474 35.11 -30.08 -0.36
CA PRO A 474 35.63 -31.25 -1.06
C PRO A 474 36.52 -32.05 -0.11
N VAL A 475 36.29 -33.36 -0.04
CA VAL A 475 37.02 -34.27 0.85
C VAL A 475 37.94 -35.19 0.06
N TRP A 476 39.12 -35.50 0.59
CA TRP A 476 40.12 -36.36 -0.04
C TRP A 476 40.27 -37.68 0.72
N ALA A 477 40.24 -38.80 0.01
CA ALA A 477 40.40 -40.15 0.59
C ALA A 477 41.79 -40.36 1.25
N SER A 478 42.76 -39.52 0.94
CA SER A 478 44.15 -39.61 1.42
C SER A 478 44.39 -39.04 2.83
N ALA A 479 43.42 -38.31 3.38
CA ALA A 479 43.55 -37.54 4.62
C ALA A 479 42.33 -37.73 5.54
N ASP A 480 42.49 -37.39 6.82
CA ASP A 480 41.43 -37.49 7.82
C ASP A 480 40.27 -36.54 7.46
N THR A 481 39.04 -37.04 7.57
CA THR A 481 37.81 -36.30 7.25
C THR A 481 36.97 -36.13 8.51
N SER A 482 36.72 -34.90 8.91
CA SER A 482 35.70 -34.59 9.91
C SER A 482 34.33 -34.80 9.27
N VAL A 483 33.47 -35.56 9.93
CA VAL A 483 32.07 -35.74 9.54
C VAL A 483 31.23 -35.13 10.67
N GLY A 484 30.87 -33.86 10.50
CA GLY A 484 30.06 -33.10 11.44
C GLY A 484 28.59 -33.42 11.28
N PHE A 485 27.86 -33.56 12.38
CA PHE A 485 26.43 -33.86 12.36
C PHE A 485 25.67 -33.12 13.46
N SER A 486 24.36 -32.97 13.28
CA SER A 486 23.48 -32.35 14.28
C SER A 486 22.12 -33.07 14.37
N VAL A 487 21.67 -33.28 15.61
CA VAL A 487 20.43 -33.99 15.98
C VAL A 487 19.66 -33.13 16.99
N ARG A 488 18.32 -33.14 16.91
CA ARG A 488 17.42 -32.40 17.79
C ARG A 488 16.37 -33.32 18.39
N ASN A 489 16.05 -33.16 19.67
CA ASN A 489 14.80 -33.68 20.21
C ASN A 489 13.66 -32.74 19.77
N SER A 490 13.03 -33.04 18.63
CA SER A 490 11.96 -32.28 18.00
C SER A 490 10.60 -32.41 18.73
N SER A 491 10.64 -32.51 20.07
CA SER A 491 9.47 -32.71 20.93
C SER A 491 9.61 -32.00 22.29
N ARG A 492 8.50 -31.96 23.04
CA ARG A 492 8.50 -31.53 24.46
C ARG A 492 8.73 -32.65 25.46
N ALA A 493 8.87 -33.88 25.00
CA ALA A 493 9.11 -35.02 25.85
C ALA A 493 10.62 -35.18 26.01
N THR A 494 11.12 -34.94 27.22
CA THR A 494 12.53 -35.21 27.53
C THR A 494 12.79 -36.71 27.42
N THR A 495 13.97 -37.10 26.93
CA THR A 495 14.43 -38.48 27.08
C THR A 495 14.61 -38.83 28.58
N PRO A 496 14.73 -40.11 28.96
CA PRO A 496 14.90 -40.49 30.38
C PRO A 496 16.21 -39.99 31.00
N GLU A 497 16.17 -39.44 32.23
CA GLU A 497 17.31 -38.91 33.02
C GLU A 497 18.44 -39.92 33.36
N SER A 498 18.42 -41.13 32.80
CA SER A 498 19.40 -42.20 33.11
C SER A 498 19.67 -43.17 31.96
N SER A 499 19.22 -42.83 30.75
CA SER A 499 19.64 -43.47 29.50
C SER A 499 20.84 -42.73 28.89
N SER A 500 21.24 -43.19 27.71
CA SER A 500 22.17 -42.52 26.80
C SER A 500 21.99 -43.20 25.45
N PHE A 501 21.72 -42.44 24.39
CA PHE A 501 21.53 -42.98 23.04
C PHE A 501 22.83 -42.89 22.24
N GLU A 502 23.06 -43.82 21.31
CA GLU A 502 24.24 -43.78 20.44
C GLU A 502 23.96 -43.15 19.07
N ILE A 503 25.00 -42.55 18.49
CA ILE A 503 25.04 -42.14 17.09
C ILE A 503 26.08 -43.01 16.40
N GLN A 504 25.66 -43.77 15.38
CA GLN A 504 26.56 -44.58 14.56
C GLN A 504 26.91 -43.87 13.26
N LEU A 505 28.20 -43.70 12.97
CA LEU A 505 28.67 -43.34 11.64
C LEU A 505 28.74 -44.59 10.76
N VAL A 506 28.03 -44.56 9.63
CA VAL A 506 27.97 -45.64 8.64
C VAL A 506 28.45 -45.13 7.29
N VAL A 507 29.35 -45.86 6.64
CA VAL A 507 29.78 -45.58 5.27
C VAL A 507 29.60 -46.82 4.40
N ASP A 508 28.90 -46.69 3.27
CA ASP A 508 28.57 -47.78 2.35
C ASP A 508 27.94 -49.04 3.02
N ARG A 509 27.26 -48.84 4.16
CA ARG A 509 26.65 -49.85 5.05
C ARG A 509 27.61 -50.60 5.99
N GLU A 510 28.86 -50.16 6.13
CA GLU A 510 29.75 -50.60 7.21
C GLU A 510 29.79 -49.53 8.32
N ILE A 511 29.58 -49.95 9.57
CA ILE A 511 29.69 -49.06 10.75
C ILE A 511 31.16 -48.75 10.97
N ILE A 512 31.53 -47.47 10.98
CA ILE A 512 32.90 -46.98 11.12
C ILE A 512 33.21 -46.61 12.56
N GLU A 513 32.34 -45.81 13.18
CA GLU A 513 32.52 -45.24 14.51
C GLU A 513 31.15 -45.12 15.21
N THR A 514 31.17 -44.99 16.54
CA THR A 514 29.96 -44.84 17.35
C THR A 514 30.30 -43.97 18.55
N ILE A 515 29.53 -42.91 18.77
CA ILE A 515 29.59 -42.10 19.99
C ILE A 515 28.28 -42.21 20.76
N THR A 516 28.27 -41.76 22.02
CA THR A 516 27.13 -41.85 22.93
C THR A 516 26.84 -40.48 23.49
N LEU A 517 25.58 -40.05 23.44
CA LEU A 517 25.12 -38.75 23.91
C LEU A 517 24.41 -38.89 25.27
N GLU A 518 24.59 -37.90 26.15
CA GLU A 518 23.87 -37.83 27.43
C GLU A 518 22.40 -37.41 27.20
N SER A 519 21.49 -37.97 28.00
CA SER A 519 20.04 -37.89 27.78
C SER A 519 19.30 -37.41 29.04
N GLY A 520 18.36 -36.48 28.89
CA GLY A 520 17.51 -35.94 29.97
C GLY A 520 17.48 -34.41 30.00
N ASP A 521 16.34 -33.84 30.40
CA ASP A 521 16.03 -32.39 30.39
C ASP A 521 16.29 -31.71 29.01
N ASP A 522 16.12 -32.49 27.94
CA ASP A 522 16.56 -32.21 26.57
C ASP A 522 15.43 -31.87 25.59
N ALA A 523 14.27 -31.44 26.09
CA ALA A 523 13.12 -31.07 25.26
C ALA A 523 13.45 -29.88 24.34
N GLY A 524 13.41 -30.08 23.02
CA GLY A 524 13.83 -29.08 22.03
C GLY A 524 15.35 -28.92 21.86
N ALA A 525 16.16 -29.65 22.63
CA ALA A 525 17.62 -29.51 22.64
C ALA A 525 18.25 -30.01 21.33
N VAL A 526 19.44 -29.48 21.02
CA VAL A 526 20.24 -29.80 19.84
C VAL A 526 21.62 -30.26 20.27
N TRP A 527 22.04 -31.44 19.81
CA TRP A 527 23.41 -31.93 19.93
C TRP A 527 24.12 -31.76 18.58
N SER A 528 25.30 -31.14 18.57
CA SER A 528 26.11 -30.96 17.36
C SER A 528 27.54 -31.41 17.63
N GLU A 529 27.98 -32.44 16.92
CA GLU A 529 29.22 -33.19 17.19
C GLU A 529 29.93 -33.58 15.89
N SER A 530 31.10 -34.20 15.96
CA SER A 530 31.78 -34.72 14.77
C SER A 530 32.54 -36.02 14.97
N PHE A 531 32.49 -36.89 13.95
CA PHE A 531 33.34 -38.07 13.83
C PHE A 531 34.64 -37.74 13.09
N THR A 532 35.68 -38.56 13.25
CA THR A 532 36.92 -38.44 12.44
C THR A 532 37.14 -39.70 11.61
N LEU A 533 36.66 -39.68 10.37
CA LEU A 533 36.87 -40.73 9.38
C LEU A 533 38.35 -40.74 8.95
N PRO A 534 39.16 -41.78 9.29
CA PRO A 534 40.61 -41.70 9.13
C PRO A 534 41.07 -41.78 7.67
N ALA A 535 42.23 -41.19 7.40
CA ALA A 535 42.91 -41.23 6.11
C ALA A 535 43.03 -42.65 5.54
N ASN A 536 42.58 -42.84 4.29
CA ASN A 536 42.60 -44.11 3.55
C ASN A 536 41.68 -45.21 4.13
N SER A 537 40.70 -44.85 4.97
CA SER A 537 39.61 -45.76 5.38
C SER A 537 38.66 -46.07 4.21
N VAL A 538 38.37 -45.07 3.38
CA VAL A 538 37.58 -45.16 2.16
C VAL A 538 38.45 -45.07 0.90
N THR A 539 37.91 -45.48 -0.24
CA THR A 539 38.54 -45.30 -1.55
C THR A 539 38.25 -43.92 -2.15
N PRO A 540 38.99 -43.49 -3.19
CA PRO A 540 38.53 -42.37 -4.01
C PRO A 540 37.29 -42.74 -4.83
N GLY A 541 36.25 -41.91 -4.79
CA GLY A 541 34.96 -42.11 -5.45
C GLY A 541 33.78 -41.56 -4.65
N HIS A 542 32.56 -41.74 -5.17
CA HIS A 542 31.34 -41.43 -4.41
C HIS A 542 31.06 -42.52 -3.37
N HIS A 543 30.94 -42.12 -2.11
CA HIS A 543 30.58 -42.97 -0.98
C HIS A 543 29.32 -42.42 -0.30
N PHE A 544 28.45 -43.30 0.19
CA PHE A 544 27.26 -42.91 0.95
C PHE A 544 27.59 -42.89 2.44
N VAL A 545 27.58 -41.71 3.03
CA VAL A 545 27.83 -41.48 4.45
C VAL A 545 26.49 -41.23 5.14
N GLN A 546 26.22 -41.95 6.21
CA GLN A 546 24.96 -41.93 6.96
C GLN A 546 25.27 -41.88 8.45
N ILE A 547 24.45 -41.16 9.22
CA ILE A 547 24.35 -41.36 10.66
C ILE A 547 23.05 -42.10 10.98
N ILE A 548 23.09 -42.95 12.00
CA ILE A 548 21.90 -43.58 12.58
C ILE A 548 21.85 -43.21 14.06
N VAL A 549 20.68 -42.73 14.50
CA VAL A 549 20.37 -42.32 15.87
C VAL A 549 19.68 -43.49 16.58
N ASP A 550 20.06 -43.77 17.84
CA ASP A 550 19.47 -44.78 18.73
C ASP A 550 19.17 -46.14 18.06
N SER A 551 20.16 -46.67 17.33
CA SER A 551 20.02 -47.89 16.55
C SER A 551 19.81 -49.16 17.40
N GLU A 552 20.05 -49.08 18.71
CA GLU A 552 19.73 -50.13 19.69
C GLU A 552 18.30 -50.06 20.28
N ASP A 553 17.45 -49.06 19.94
CA ASP A 553 16.07 -48.90 20.47
C ASP A 553 16.06 -48.87 22.02
N ILE A 554 16.79 -47.89 22.56
CA ILE A 554 17.03 -47.63 23.99
C ILE A 554 16.11 -46.51 24.50
N VAL A 555 15.84 -45.51 23.66
CA VAL A 555 15.01 -44.33 23.91
C VAL A 555 13.79 -44.42 22.99
N PRO A 556 12.64 -44.96 23.43
CA PRO A 556 11.47 -45.12 22.56
C PRO A 556 10.89 -43.77 22.13
N GLU A 557 10.57 -43.65 20.85
CA GLU A 557 10.33 -42.36 20.18
C GLU A 557 8.88 -42.19 19.72
N PHE A 558 8.53 -40.98 19.26
CA PHE A 558 7.23 -40.69 18.68
C PHE A 558 7.11 -41.14 17.21
N ASP A 559 8.16 -40.89 16.42
CA ASP A 559 8.43 -41.55 15.15
C ASP A 559 9.81 -42.23 15.27
N GLU A 560 9.94 -43.40 14.64
CA GLU A 560 11.13 -44.27 14.68
C GLU A 560 11.77 -44.35 13.28
N THR A 561 11.30 -43.52 12.33
CA THR A 561 11.61 -43.61 10.91
C THR A 561 12.42 -42.43 10.36
N ASP A 562 12.54 -41.34 11.11
CA ASP A 562 13.43 -40.20 10.87
C ASP A 562 14.80 -40.32 11.57
N ASN A 563 15.03 -41.38 12.35
CA ASN A 563 16.27 -41.71 13.08
C ASN A 563 17.52 -41.99 12.21
N SER A 564 17.54 -41.62 10.93
CA SER A 564 18.77 -41.64 10.14
C SER A 564 18.77 -40.62 8.99
N ILE A 565 19.91 -39.95 8.81
CA ILE A 565 20.17 -39.05 7.67
C ILE A 565 21.45 -39.48 6.97
N GLY A 566 21.46 -39.42 5.63
CA GLY A 566 22.64 -39.79 4.84
C GLY A 566 22.76 -39.02 3.53
N ARG A 567 24.00 -38.74 3.13
CA ARG A 567 24.36 -37.96 1.95
C ARG A 567 25.45 -38.67 1.16
N TRP A 568 25.53 -38.38 -0.14
CA TRP A 568 26.64 -38.81 -0.98
C TRP A 568 27.76 -37.77 -0.94
N PHE A 569 28.98 -38.21 -0.67
CA PHE A 569 30.18 -37.38 -0.74
C PHE A 569 31.15 -37.97 -1.77
N GLU A 570 31.80 -37.12 -2.56
CA GLU A 570 32.89 -37.54 -3.45
C GLU A 570 34.23 -37.42 -2.72
N PHE A 571 34.84 -38.55 -2.42
CA PHE A 571 36.20 -38.61 -1.89
C PHE A 571 37.20 -38.52 -3.03
N LEU A 572 37.88 -37.40 -3.13
CA LEU A 572 38.83 -37.08 -4.18
C LEU A 572 40.16 -37.86 -4.03
N SER A 573 40.82 -38.09 -5.16
CA SER A 573 42.16 -38.70 -5.21
C SER A 573 43.26 -37.65 -5.28
N GLY A 574 44.34 -37.83 -4.53
CA GLY A 574 45.51 -36.95 -4.53
C GLY A 574 45.85 -36.46 -3.13
N GLU A 575 46.68 -35.43 -3.03
CA GLU A 575 46.87 -34.69 -1.77
C GLU A 575 45.70 -33.69 -1.60
N PRO A 576 45.26 -33.38 -0.37
CA PRO A 576 44.25 -32.36 -0.13
C PRO A 576 44.70 -30.98 -0.62
N VAL A 577 43.79 -30.24 -1.27
CA VAL A 577 44.02 -28.86 -1.71
C VAL A 577 42.88 -28.01 -1.21
N GLN A 578 43.12 -27.17 -0.20
CA GLN A 578 42.09 -26.24 0.30
C GLN A 578 41.61 -25.36 -0.86
N PRO A 579 40.30 -25.36 -1.19
CA PRO A 579 39.76 -24.44 -2.17
C PRO A 579 40.08 -23.01 -1.77
N GLN A 580 40.60 -22.21 -2.70
CA GLN A 580 40.59 -20.76 -2.55
C GLN A 580 39.29 -20.26 -3.20
N PRO A 581 38.48 -19.44 -2.51
CA PRO A 581 37.37 -18.77 -3.16
C PRO A 581 37.93 -17.81 -4.21
N GLU A 582 37.59 -18.03 -5.48
CA GLU A 582 37.87 -17.06 -6.54
C GLU A 582 36.96 -15.84 -6.32
N PRO A 583 37.49 -14.60 -6.39
CA PRO A 583 36.65 -13.40 -6.25
C PRO A 583 35.67 -13.30 -7.42
N VAL A 584 34.38 -13.14 -7.11
CA VAL A 584 33.35 -12.89 -8.12
C VAL A 584 33.38 -11.40 -8.47
N GLU A 585 33.87 -11.06 -9.66
CA GLU A 585 33.74 -9.72 -10.24
C GLU A 585 32.72 -9.78 -11.39
N PHE A 586 31.57 -9.13 -11.23
CA PHE A 586 30.63 -8.89 -12.34
C PHE A 586 31.09 -7.72 -13.21
N SER A 587 30.74 -7.71 -14.51
CA SER A 587 31.12 -6.61 -15.39
C SER A 587 30.10 -5.47 -15.38
N ASP A 588 30.58 -4.23 -15.57
CA ASP A 588 29.75 -3.03 -15.69
C ASP A 588 28.68 -3.15 -16.80
N ALA A 589 28.91 -3.99 -17.81
CA ALA A 589 27.94 -4.25 -18.87
C ALA A 589 26.78 -5.16 -18.42
N ASP A 590 27.05 -6.14 -17.54
CA ASP A 590 26.04 -7.07 -17.04
C ASP A 590 25.16 -6.37 -15.99
N ILE A 591 25.79 -5.63 -15.06
CA ILE A 591 25.11 -4.83 -14.04
C ILE A 591 24.19 -3.77 -14.69
N ARG A 592 24.65 -3.09 -15.76
CA ARG A 592 23.80 -2.13 -16.50
C ARG A 592 22.69 -2.78 -17.33
N ALA A 593 22.87 -4.03 -17.77
CA ALA A 593 21.81 -4.76 -18.46
C ALA A 593 20.64 -5.03 -17.50
N ALA A 594 20.92 -5.56 -16.32
CA ALA A 594 19.93 -5.86 -15.28
C ALA A 594 19.06 -4.65 -14.89
N PHE A 595 19.67 -3.47 -14.72
CA PHE A 595 18.94 -2.25 -14.36
C PHE A 595 18.31 -1.49 -15.54
N THR A 596 18.42 -2.00 -16.78
CA THR A 596 17.82 -1.35 -17.96
C THR A 596 16.29 -1.16 -17.86
N PRO A 597 15.48 -2.08 -17.28
CA PRO A 597 14.04 -1.87 -17.10
C PRO A 597 13.68 -0.65 -16.25
N LEU A 598 14.54 -0.23 -15.32
CA LEU A 598 14.32 0.98 -14.51
C LEU A 598 14.43 2.29 -15.31
N SER A 599 14.78 2.22 -16.60
CA SER A 599 14.73 3.34 -17.55
C SER A 599 13.55 3.23 -18.53
N ASP A 600 12.65 2.26 -18.38
CA ASP A 600 11.49 2.06 -19.25
C ASP A 600 10.18 2.41 -18.51
N PRO A 601 9.45 3.47 -18.93
CA PRO A 601 8.15 3.83 -18.35
C PRO A 601 7.13 2.68 -18.36
N THR A 602 7.21 1.75 -19.31
CA THR A 602 6.31 0.58 -19.36
C THR A 602 6.59 -0.45 -18.28
N PHE A 603 7.75 -0.36 -17.60
CA PHE A 603 8.08 -1.12 -16.40
C PHE A 603 7.81 -0.30 -15.14
N VAL A 604 8.40 0.90 -15.02
CA VAL A 604 8.36 1.67 -13.76
C VAL A 604 7.00 2.29 -13.43
N ASN A 605 6.14 2.54 -14.44
CA ASN A 605 4.79 3.08 -14.22
C ASN A 605 3.75 2.01 -13.86
N GLN A 606 4.12 0.72 -13.81
CA GLN A 606 3.20 -0.32 -13.34
C GLN A 606 2.97 -0.16 -11.84
N VAL A 607 1.78 0.30 -11.44
CA VAL A 607 1.36 0.38 -10.01
C VAL A 607 0.26 -0.64 -9.67
N ARG A 608 -0.31 -1.28 -10.69
CA ARG A 608 -1.36 -2.29 -10.53
C ARG A 608 -0.76 -3.58 -9.97
N ARG A 609 -1.37 -4.08 -8.89
CA ARG A 609 -1.11 -5.39 -8.30
C ARG A 609 -1.48 -6.51 -9.29
N ALA A 610 -0.65 -7.56 -9.35
CA ALA A 610 -0.88 -8.71 -10.21
C ALA A 610 -2.13 -9.53 -9.80
N ASP A 611 -2.80 -10.12 -10.78
CA ASP A 611 -4.06 -10.86 -10.58
C ASP A 611 -3.89 -12.06 -9.63
N GLY A 612 -4.84 -12.21 -8.70
CA GLY A 612 -4.64 -12.96 -7.47
C GLY A 612 -4.52 -14.49 -7.63
N SER A 613 -3.60 -15.09 -6.86
CA SER A 613 -3.46 -16.55 -6.66
C SER A 613 -3.11 -17.40 -7.90
N SER A 614 -2.80 -16.77 -9.03
CA SER A 614 -2.25 -17.42 -10.24
C SER A 614 -1.03 -18.30 -9.91
N LEU A 615 -0.85 -19.41 -10.65
CA LEU A 615 0.39 -20.20 -10.61
C LEU A 615 1.41 -19.77 -11.68
N ASP A 616 1.00 -18.87 -12.58
CA ASP A 616 1.85 -18.30 -13.61
C ASP A 616 2.64 -17.11 -13.03
N LEU A 617 3.95 -17.08 -13.27
CA LEU A 617 4.86 -16.02 -12.80
C LEU A 617 4.53 -14.68 -13.47
N PRO A 618 4.63 -13.54 -12.77
CA PRO A 618 4.59 -12.23 -13.40
C PRO A 618 5.65 -12.07 -14.49
N ASN A 619 5.37 -11.27 -15.51
CA ASN A 619 6.26 -11.03 -16.65
C ASN A 619 7.49 -10.14 -16.32
N TRP A 620 7.69 -9.84 -15.05
CA TRP A 620 8.81 -9.06 -14.48
C TRP A 620 9.66 -9.88 -13.48
N TYR A 621 9.34 -11.15 -13.26
CA TYR A 621 10.00 -11.99 -12.23
C TYR A 621 11.51 -12.09 -12.41
N ASP A 622 11.95 -12.40 -13.64
CA ASP A 622 13.38 -12.58 -13.98
C ASP A 622 14.14 -11.25 -13.74
N GLU A 623 13.53 -10.12 -14.11
CA GLU A 623 14.08 -8.78 -13.91
C GLU A 623 14.26 -8.44 -12.42
N ILE A 624 13.32 -8.80 -11.55
CA ILE A 624 13.43 -8.53 -10.10
C ILE A 624 14.47 -9.44 -9.42
N GLU A 625 14.57 -10.71 -9.81
CA GLU A 625 15.65 -11.59 -9.31
C GLU A 625 17.03 -11.07 -9.75
N GLU A 626 17.17 -10.65 -11.01
CA GLU A 626 18.44 -10.14 -11.53
C GLU A 626 18.83 -8.79 -10.89
N MET A 627 17.90 -7.83 -10.81
CA MET A 627 18.15 -6.54 -10.14
C MET A 627 18.45 -6.70 -8.66
N GLY A 628 17.74 -7.59 -7.96
CA GLY A 628 17.99 -7.90 -6.56
C GLY A 628 19.41 -8.39 -6.31
N ARG A 629 19.90 -9.34 -7.13
CA ARG A 629 21.28 -9.85 -7.07
C ARG A 629 22.32 -8.75 -7.31
N TYR A 630 22.17 -7.94 -8.36
CA TYR A 630 23.17 -6.93 -8.69
C TYR A 630 23.13 -5.71 -7.76
N GLY A 631 21.96 -5.34 -7.24
CA GLY A 631 21.84 -4.30 -6.20
C GLY A 631 22.53 -4.73 -4.92
N TYR A 632 22.31 -5.99 -4.49
CA TYR A 632 23.04 -6.59 -3.37
C TYR A 632 24.57 -6.58 -3.61
N TYR A 633 25.03 -6.92 -4.82
CA TYR A 633 26.46 -6.86 -5.16
C TYR A 633 27.03 -5.44 -5.16
N LEU A 634 26.33 -4.44 -5.71
CA LEU A 634 26.77 -3.04 -5.64
C LEU A 634 26.94 -2.57 -4.20
N LEU A 635 26.01 -2.95 -3.32
CA LEU A 635 25.96 -2.49 -1.93
C LEU A 635 26.91 -3.24 -0.98
N THR A 636 27.22 -4.51 -1.25
CA THR A 636 28.01 -5.38 -0.35
C THR A 636 29.36 -5.84 -0.92
N GLY A 637 29.54 -5.78 -2.24
CA GLY A 637 30.66 -6.40 -2.95
C GLY A 637 30.61 -7.94 -3.00
N ARG A 638 29.45 -8.55 -2.70
CA ARG A 638 29.27 -10.02 -2.61
C ARG A 638 28.26 -10.54 -3.62
N ASP A 639 28.44 -11.77 -4.09
CA ASP A 639 27.47 -12.46 -4.94
C ASP A 639 26.43 -13.19 -4.10
N LEU A 640 25.15 -12.79 -4.23
CA LEU A 640 24.04 -13.34 -3.46
C LEU A 640 23.89 -14.87 -3.63
N GLU A 641 24.23 -15.43 -4.80
CA GLU A 641 24.26 -16.88 -5.04
C GLU A 641 25.36 -17.64 -4.24
N LYS A 642 26.24 -16.94 -3.52
CA LYS A 642 27.34 -17.54 -2.72
C LYS A 642 27.12 -17.39 -1.23
N GLU A 643 26.12 -16.63 -0.81
CA GLU A 643 25.68 -16.51 0.58
C GLU A 643 24.74 -17.67 0.96
N PRO A 644 24.58 -18.01 2.25
CA PRO A 644 23.60 -18.99 2.71
C PRO A 644 22.18 -18.39 2.76
N VAL A 645 21.78 -17.71 1.68
CA VAL A 645 20.46 -17.09 1.48
C VAL A 645 19.71 -17.84 0.37
N VAL A 646 18.38 -17.94 0.49
CA VAL A 646 17.49 -18.52 -0.51
C VAL A 646 16.33 -17.54 -0.74
N ILE A 647 16.10 -17.17 -2.00
CA ILE A 647 15.07 -16.20 -2.38
C ILE A 647 13.82 -16.94 -2.85
N HIS A 648 12.65 -16.46 -2.40
CA HIS A 648 11.33 -17.01 -2.68
C HIS A 648 10.35 -15.88 -3.00
N ILE A 649 10.44 -15.31 -4.20
CA ILE A 649 9.30 -14.54 -4.74
C ILE A 649 8.19 -15.58 -5.05
N LEU A 650 6.99 -15.42 -4.50
CA LEU A 650 5.91 -16.43 -4.54
C LEU A 650 4.54 -15.82 -4.87
N PRO A 651 3.64 -16.52 -5.58
CA PRO A 651 2.25 -16.07 -5.72
C PRO A 651 1.55 -15.97 -4.37
N HIS A 652 0.76 -14.92 -4.14
CA HIS A 652 0.01 -14.63 -2.90
C HIS A 652 -0.49 -15.83 -2.09
N GLY A 653 -1.21 -16.77 -2.72
CA GLY A 653 -1.73 -17.97 -2.03
C GLY A 653 -0.64 -18.94 -1.55
N GLN A 654 0.52 -18.96 -2.21
CA GLN A 654 1.73 -19.68 -1.74
C GLN A 654 2.52 -18.85 -0.74
N PHE A 655 2.60 -17.52 -0.89
CA PHE A 655 3.24 -16.61 0.06
C PHE A 655 2.58 -16.68 1.45
N ILE A 656 1.24 -16.58 1.52
CA ILE A 656 0.46 -16.79 2.75
C ILE A 656 0.74 -18.17 3.36
N ALA A 657 0.78 -19.23 2.53
CA ALA A 657 1.07 -20.58 3.02
C ALA A 657 2.52 -20.72 3.54
N ALA A 658 3.49 -20.04 2.92
CA ALA A 658 4.88 -20.00 3.38
C ALA A 658 5.01 -19.25 4.72
N SER A 659 4.37 -18.07 4.83
CA SER A 659 4.30 -17.28 6.07
C SER A 659 3.68 -18.09 7.21
N TYR A 660 2.54 -18.73 6.96
CA TYR A 660 1.89 -19.64 7.92
C TYR A 660 2.82 -20.80 8.35
N ASN A 661 3.48 -21.46 7.40
CA ASN A 661 4.39 -22.57 7.70
C ASN A 661 5.62 -22.13 8.52
N ALA A 662 6.24 -20.99 8.17
CA ALA A 662 7.34 -20.40 8.92
C ALA A 662 6.91 -20.03 10.35
N CYS A 663 5.77 -19.35 10.48
CA CYS A 663 5.14 -18.99 11.75
C CYS A 663 4.86 -20.22 12.63
N MET A 664 4.49 -21.35 12.02
CA MET A 664 4.13 -22.61 12.71
C MET A 664 5.24 -23.66 12.80
N THR A 665 6.47 -23.44 12.34
CA THR A 665 7.45 -24.53 12.16
C THR A 665 7.77 -25.31 13.44
N ASP A 666 7.94 -24.63 14.59
CA ASP A 666 8.28 -25.26 15.88
C ASP A 666 7.05 -25.73 16.70
N TYR A 667 5.88 -25.89 16.07
CA TYR A 667 4.59 -26.09 16.76
C TYR A 667 4.51 -27.29 17.72
N TYR A 668 5.40 -28.28 17.59
CA TYR A 668 5.49 -29.40 18.53
C TYR A 668 6.07 -28.98 19.89
N LEU A 669 7.00 -28.01 19.94
CA LEU A 669 7.71 -27.57 21.15
C LEU A 669 6.88 -26.68 22.09
N TRP A 670 5.73 -26.20 21.63
CA TRP A 670 4.85 -25.28 22.38
C TRP A 670 3.86 -26.01 23.31
N THR A 671 3.43 -25.39 24.41
CA THR A 671 2.34 -26.00 25.20
C THR A 671 1.04 -26.01 24.38
N LEU A 672 0.04 -26.79 24.83
CA LEU A 672 -1.24 -26.86 24.10
C LEU A 672 -1.95 -25.50 24.04
N ASN A 673 -1.76 -24.63 25.04
CA ASN A 673 -2.31 -23.28 25.03
C ASN A 673 -1.58 -22.41 24.00
N ASP A 674 -0.24 -22.32 24.09
CA ASP A 674 0.54 -21.49 23.18
C ASP A 674 0.36 -21.94 21.72
N TYR A 675 0.22 -23.25 21.46
CA TYR A 675 -0.14 -23.75 20.12
C TYR A 675 -1.51 -23.29 19.65
N ILE A 676 -2.53 -23.24 20.51
CA ILE A 676 -3.86 -22.73 20.13
C ILE A 676 -3.76 -21.22 19.86
N ASP A 677 -3.10 -20.47 20.74
CA ASP A 677 -3.00 -19.01 20.64
C ASP A 677 -2.14 -18.59 19.43
N ILE A 678 -1.00 -19.25 19.19
CA ILE A 678 -0.14 -19.00 18.02
C ILE A 678 -0.79 -19.50 16.72
N TYR A 679 -1.49 -20.65 16.71
CA TYR A 679 -2.26 -21.08 15.52
C TYR A 679 -3.29 -20.02 15.10
N ASN A 680 -4.02 -19.46 16.07
CA ASN A 680 -5.03 -18.43 15.79
C ASN A 680 -4.38 -17.13 15.28
N TYR A 681 -3.17 -16.81 15.76
CA TYR A 681 -2.38 -15.66 15.30
C TYR A 681 -1.79 -15.85 13.90
N CYS A 682 -1.09 -16.96 13.63
CA CYS A 682 -0.53 -17.27 12.31
C CYS A 682 -1.64 -17.43 11.24
N GLY A 683 -2.85 -17.85 11.64
CA GLY A 683 -4.01 -17.97 10.76
C GLY A 683 -4.71 -16.64 10.42
N ASP A 684 -4.35 -15.53 11.09
CA ASP A 684 -4.86 -14.19 10.83
C ASP A 684 -3.79 -13.40 10.05
N PHE A 685 -3.73 -13.61 8.73
CA PHE A 685 -2.76 -12.95 7.85
C PHE A 685 -3.01 -11.44 7.82
N ARG A 686 -1.98 -10.64 8.13
CA ARG A 686 -2.13 -9.21 8.47
C ARG A 686 -1.79 -8.27 7.32
N GLY A 687 -1.54 -8.82 6.13
CA GLY A 687 -1.13 -8.06 4.94
C GLY A 687 0.38 -7.83 4.84
N GLU A 688 1.19 -8.69 5.47
CA GLU A 688 2.63 -8.76 5.20
C GLU A 688 2.89 -9.04 3.70
N ILE A 689 3.82 -8.32 3.06
CA ILE A 689 4.18 -8.51 1.63
C ILE A 689 5.59 -9.09 1.42
N GLY A 690 6.40 -9.11 2.49
CA GLY A 690 7.68 -9.80 2.59
C GLY A 690 7.80 -10.47 3.95
N PHE A 691 8.73 -11.43 4.08
CA PHE A 691 9.31 -11.82 5.38
C PHE A 691 10.60 -12.62 5.22
N LYS A 692 11.47 -12.55 6.24
CA LYS A 692 12.67 -13.38 6.40
C LYS A 692 12.48 -14.46 7.47
N TYR A 693 12.95 -15.67 7.20
CA TYR A 693 12.92 -16.82 8.12
C TYR A 693 14.21 -17.65 8.06
N ARG A 694 14.65 -18.25 9.18
CA ARG A 694 15.79 -19.18 9.21
C ARG A 694 15.30 -20.62 9.04
N LEU A 695 15.73 -21.31 7.98
CA LEU A 695 15.33 -22.69 7.66
C LEU A 695 16.50 -23.46 7.03
N ASP A 696 16.62 -24.76 7.34
CA ASP A 696 17.66 -25.68 6.82
C ASP A 696 19.08 -25.09 6.81
N GLY A 697 19.45 -24.43 7.92
CA GLY A 697 20.74 -23.77 8.14
C GLY A 697 20.93 -22.42 7.44
N LYS A 698 19.99 -22.04 6.58
CA LYS A 698 20.03 -20.86 5.72
C LYS A 698 19.03 -19.79 6.15
N ILE A 699 19.16 -18.63 5.53
CA ILE A 699 18.15 -17.58 5.54
C ILE A 699 17.27 -17.75 4.30
N HIS A 700 15.97 -17.79 4.50
CA HIS A 700 14.98 -17.76 3.43
C HIS A 700 14.28 -16.39 3.44
N VAL A 701 14.33 -15.69 2.31
CA VAL A 701 13.65 -14.41 2.06
C VAL A 701 12.45 -14.69 1.18
N PHE A 702 11.27 -14.20 1.57
CA PHE A 702 10.02 -14.36 0.85
C PHE A 702 9.47 -13.00 0.44
N VAL A 703 8.91 -12.91 -0.78
CA VAL A 703 8.29 -11.70 -1.35
C VAL A 703 7.01 -12.11 -2.08
N ASP A 704 5.93 -11.35 -1.95
CA ASP A 704 4.67 -11.62 -2.65
C ASP A 704 4.69 -11.11 -4.10
N MET A 705 4.33 -11.97 -5.06
CA MET A 705 4.18 -11.62 -6.49
C MET A 705 2.93 -10.79 -6.79
N GLN A 706 1.98 -10.65 -5.86
CA GLN A 706 0.81 -9.80 -6.09
C GLN A 706 1.18 -8.31 -6.17
N GLU A 707 2.33 -7.89 -5.64
CA GLU A 707 2.71 -6.48 -5.65
C GLU A 707 3.11 -5.96 -7.03
N SER A 708 3.17 -4.64 -7.18
CA SER A 708 3.69 -4.02 -8.40
C SER A 708 5.21 -4.29 -8.53
N PRO A 709 5.83 -4.31 -9.73
CA PRO A 709 7.24 -4.69 -9.88
C PRO A 709 8.19 -3.82 -9.04
N ILE A 710 7.87 -2.54 -8.85
CA ILE A 710 8.70 -1.61 -8.07
C ILE A 710 8.48 -1.75 -6.56
N GLU A 711 7.26 -2.01 -6.12
CA GLU A 711 6.91 -2.34 -4.71
C GLU A 711 7.52 -3.69 -4.30
N ALA A 712 7.53 -4.66 -5.20
CA ALA A 712 8.25 -5.93 -5.06
C ALA A 712 9.78 -5.72 -4.99
N LEU A 713 10.35 -4.78 -5.75
CA LEU A 713 11.79 -4.46 -5.68
C LEU A 713 12.19 -3.84 -4.34
N GLY A 714 11.40 -2.89 -3.82
CA GLY A 714 11.61 -2.32 -2.48
C GLY A 714 11.54 -3.40 -1.40
N THR A 715 10.46 -4.18 -1.40
CA THR A 715 10.25 -5.33 -0.50
C THR A 715 11.40 -6.34 -0.55
N TYR A 716 11.91 -6.64 -1.75
CA TYR A 716 13.06 -7.55 -1.94
C TYR A 716 14.33 -7.01 -1.24
N PHE A 717 14.63 -5.71 -1.37
CA PHE A 717 15.79 -5.12 -0.69
C PHE A 717 15.58 -4.97 0.82
N HIS A 718 14.35 -4.71 1.27
CA HIS A 718 13.98 -4.70 2.68
C HIS A 718 14.28 -6.05 3.35
N GLU A 719 13.76 -7.14 2.79
CA GLU A 719 13.99 -8.49 3.31
C GLU A 719 15.43 -8.97 3.14
N LEU A 720 16.15 -8.51 2.10
CA LEU A 720 17.61 -8.68 2.03
C LEU A 720 18.36 -7.92 3.13
N GLY A 721 17.86 -6.78 3.60
CA GLY A 721 18.40 -6.07 4.76
C GLY A 721 18.25 -6.90 6.03
N HIS A 722 17.05 -7.43 6.27
CA HIS A 722 16.79 -8.42 7.32
C HIS A 722 17.70 -9.64 7.22
N ALA A 723 17.94 -10.15 6.00
CA ALA A 723 18.85 -11.28 5.79
C ALA A 723 20.33 -10.91 6.05
N PHE A 724 20.79 -9.76 5.57
CA PHE A 724 22.19 -9.36 5.70
C PHE A 724 22.55 -8.95 7.14
N GLN A 725 21.61 -8.37 7.88
CA GLN A 725 21.64 -8.24 9.35
C GLN A 725 22.00 -9.59 10.00
N ASP A 726 21.25 -10.62 9.65
CA ASP A 726 21.31 -11.96 10.26
C ASP A 726 22.58 -12.74 9.86
N LEU A 727 23.10 -12.52 8.65
CA LEU A 727 24.43 -13.03 8.24
C LEU A 727 25.60 -12.39 9.03
N VAL A 728 25.46 -11.12 9.44
CA VAL A 728 26.57 -10.32 10.01
C VAL A 728 26.52 -10.27 11.53
N ASN A 729 25.32 -10.27 12.13
CA ASN A 729 25.10 -10.27 13.58
C ASN A 729 23.95 -11.24 13.98
N PRO A 730 24.13 -12.56 13.81
CA PRO A 730 23.10 -13.56 14.10
C PRO A 730 22.70 -13.67 15.58
N ASP A 731 23.54 -13.16 16.49
CA ASP A 731 23.26 -13.14 17.94
C ASP A 731 22.19 -12.09 18.29
N GLN A 732 22.11 -10.98 17.55
CA GLN A 732 21.08 -9.96 17.72
C GLN A 732 19.68 -10.49 17.37
N THR A 733 19.61 -11.47 16.47
CA THR A 733 18.40 -12.19 16.04
C THR A 733 18.03 -13.38 16.96
N ALA A 734 18.76 -13.61 18.07
CA ALA A 734 18.57 -14.78 18.92
C ALA A 734 17.25 -14.79 19.71
N ILE A 735 16.68 -15.99 19.88
CA ILE A 735 15.43 -16.21 20.62
C ILE A 735 15.73 -16.42 22.11
N GLY A 736 14.98 -15.74 22.99
CA GLY A 736 15.07 -15.92 24.45
C GLY A 736 14.92 -14.67 25.31
N ILE A 737 14.60 -13.51 24.71
CA ILE A 737 14.60 -12.22 25.43
C ILE A 737 13.37 -12.08 26.34
N GLU A 738 13.56 -12.31 27.64
CA GLU A 738 12.54 -12.12 28.68
C GLU A 738 12.14 -10.64 28.87
N ASP A 739 13.07 -9.71 28.65
CA ASP A 739 12.83 -8.27 28.80
C ASP A 739 11.96 -7.74 27.65
N SER A 740 10.77 -7.24 27.98
CA SER A 740 9.78 -6.80 27.00
C SER A 740 10.12 -5.47 26.32
N GLU A 741 10.92 -4.59 26.94
CA GLU A 741 11.35 -3.34 26.33
C GLU A 741 12.55 -3.56 25.40
N LEU A 742 13.52 -4.39 25.80
CA LEU A 742 14.61 -4.81 24.93
C LEU A 742 14.06 -5.57 23.72
N ARG A 743 13.16 -6.54 23.90
CA ARG A 743 12.55 -7.31 22.81
C ARG A 743 11.76 -6.43 21.83
N ALA A 744 11.06 -5.40 22.32
CA ALA A 744 10.36 -4.45 21.45
C ALA A 744 11.35 -3.53 20.69
N THR A 745 12.40 -3.07 21.37
CA THR A 745 13.44 -2.22 20.76
C THR A 745 14.25 -2.98 19.70
N LEU A 746 14.59 -4.24 19.95
CA LEU A 746 15.31 -5.10 18.98
C LEU A 746 14.50 -5.32 17.70
N ARG A 747 13.18 -5.51 17.79
CA ARG A 747 12.33 -5.57 16.59
C ARG A 747 12.41 -4.28 15.78
N GLY A 748 12.18 -3.13 16.40
CA GLY A 748 12.32 -1.84 15.73
C GLY A 748 13.73 -1.61 15.16
N LEU A 749 14.78 -2.10 15.82
CA LEU A 749 16.15 -2.05 15.31
C LEU A 749 16.35 -2.94 14.07
N HIS A 750 15.74 -4.13 14.02
CA HIS A 750 15.76 -4.97 12.83
C HIS A 750 15.05 -4.30 11.65
N GLU A 751 13.87 -3.70 11.87
CA GLU A 751 13.19 -2.94 10.82
C GLU A 751 14.01 -1.72 10.37
N ALA A 752 14.64 -0.99 11.30
CA ALA A 752 15.56 0.10 10.98
C ALA A 752 16.74 -0.37 10.12
N GLN A 753 17.29 -1.55 10.39
CA GLN A 753 18.35 -2.14 9.57
C GLN A 753 17.81 -2.54 8.18
N ALA A 754 16.64 -3.18 8.09
CA ALA A 754 16.00 -3.51 6.81
C ALA A 754 15.77 -2.27 5.94
N GLN A 755 15.15 -1.24 6.51
CA GLN A 755 14.86 0.07 5.90
C GLN A 755 16.15 0.80 5.46
N ALA A 756 17.20 0.82 6.30
CA ALA A 756 18.48 1.41 5.91
C ALA A 756 19.16 0.67 4.74
N PHE A 757 19.03 -0.66 4.67
CA PHE A 757 19.54 -1.45 3.55
C PHE A 757 18.74 -1.23 2.27
N GLU A 758 17.41 -1.19 2.38
CA GLU A 758 16.45 -0.91 1.29
C GLU A 758 16.79 0.42 0.60
N ALA A 759 16.83 1.51 1.37
CA ALA A 759 17.17 2.83 0.83
C ALA A 759 18.60 2.88 0.28
N ALA A 760 19.58 2.23 0.93
CA ALA A 760 20.94 2.18 0.43
C ALA A 760 21.05 1.39 -0.88
N ALA A 761 20.26 0.33 -1.07
CA ALA A 761 20.23 -0.47 -2.29
C ALA A 761 19.57 0.30 -3.44
N LEU A 762 18.37 0.85 -3.22
CA LEU A 762 17.65 1.65 -4.22
C LEU A 762 18.50 2.85 -4.69
N ARG A 763 19.05 3.63 -3.74
CA ARG A 763 19.90 4.79 -4.06
C ARG A 763 21.23 4.37 -4.71
N SER A 764 21.79 3.20 -4.39
CA SER A 764 22.97 2.66 -5.10
C SER A 764 22.69 2.41 -6.58
N ILE A 765 21.46 2.01 -6.93
CA ILE A 765 21.05 1.78 -8.31
C ILE A 765 20.83 3.13 -9.01
N GLU A 766 20.08 4.05 -8.40
CA GLU A 766 19.88 5.43 -8.87
C GLU A 766 21.23 6.12 -9.17
N GLU A 767 22.17 6.13 -8.22
CA GLU A 767 23.52 6.69 -8.37
C GLU A 767 24.34 6.00 -9.48
N TYR A 768 24.12 4.69 -9.73
CA TYR A 768 24.91 3.90 -10.67
C TYR A 768 24.44 3.99 -12.13
N ILE A 769 23.13 4.06 -12.40
CA ILE A 769 22.58 4.26 -13.75
C ILE A 769 22.24 5.71 -14.08
N GLY A 770 22.07 6.58 -13.08
CA GLY A 770 21.75 7.99 -13.27
C GLY A 770 20.27 8.23 -13.58
N VAL A 771 19.38 7.56 -12.85
CA VAL A 771 17.94 7.80 -12.85
C VAL A 771 17.49 8.15 -11.43
N ASP A 772 16.39 8.88 -11.30
CA ASP A 772 15.75 9.16 -10.03
C ASP A 772 14.38 8.44 -10.03
N LEU A 773 14.15 7.52 -9.10
CA LEU A 773 12.90 6.75 -8.96
C LEU A 773 12.01 7.26 -7.82
N MET A 774 12.59 8.00 -6.87
CA MET A 774 11.94 8.43 -5.63
C MET A 774 11.53 9.93 -5.60
N ARG A 775 11.18 10.51 -6.76
CA ARG A 775 10.78 11.92 -6.88
C ARG A 775 9.26 12.08 -6.98
N PHE A 776 8.69 13.00 -6.21
CA PHE A 776 7.23 13.14 -6.09
C PHE A 776 6.78 14.62 -6.08
N PRO A 777 5.63 14.94 -6.69
CA PRO A 777 5.18 16.31 -6.89
C PRO A 777 4.67 16.94 -5.59
N ASN A 778 4.88 18.25 -5.44
CA ASN A 778 4.26 19.06 -4.39
C ASN A 778 2.79 19.37 -4.73
N SER A 779 1.94 18.34 -4.68
CA SER A 779 0.49 18.39 -4.93
C SER A 779 -0.31 18.37 -3.61
N ASP A 780 -1.55 18.85 -3.58
CA ASP A 780 -2.39 18.83 -2.38
C ASP A 780 -2.68 17.39 -1.93
N VAL A 781 -2.94 16.48 -2.86
CA VAL A 781 -3.13 15.04 -2.60
C VAL A 781 -1.84 14.38 -2.10
N MET A 782 -0.68 14.72 -2.69
CA MET A 782 0.61 14.16 -2.24
C MET A 782 0.98 14.66 -0.84
N ASN A 783 0.77 15.95 -0.54
CA ASN A 783 0.91 16.51 0.80
C ASN A 783 -0.01 15.81 1.81
N SER A 784 -1.26 15.57 1.44
CA SER A 784 -2.21 14.86 2.31
C SER A 784 -1.79 13.42 2.59
N TRP A 785 -1.21 12.72 1.61
CA TRP A 785 -0.72 11.35 1.79
C TRP A 785 0.58 11.30 2.61
N VAL A 786 1.60 12.06 2.22
CA VAL A 786 2.90 12.12 2.93
C VAL A 786 2.70 12.60 4.36
N GLY A 787 1.93 13.69 4.56
CA GLY A 787 1.56 14.17 5.89
C GLY A 787 0.91 13.08 6.75
N ARG A 788 0.00 12.26 6.18
CA ARG A 788 -0.66 11.18 6.92
C ARG A 788 0.29 10.03 7.31
N ILE A 789 1.22 9.62 6.46
CA ILE A 789 2.19 8.56 6.83
C ILE A 789 3.22 9.07 7.85
N LEU A 790 3.59 10.35 7.79
CA LEU A 790 4.40 11.02 8.82
C LEU A 790 3.64 11.12 10.16
N GLU A 791 2.35 11.49 10.15
CA GLU A 791 1.49 11.50 11.34
C GLU A 791 1.35 10.11 11.97
N ILE A 792 1.10 9.05 11.17
CA ILE A 792 1.04 7.66 11.66
C ILE A 792 2.38 7.23 12.26
N THR A 793 3.50 7.63 11.63
CA THR A 793 4.85 7.33 12.14
C THR A 793 5.10 8.02 13.49
N GLN A 794 4.71 9.29 13.64
CA GLN A 794 4.77 10.02 14.91
C GLN A 794 3.82 9.44 15.98
N ALA A 795 2.64 8.94 15.58
CA ALA A 795 1.62 8.40 16.49
C ALA A 795 1.86 6.94 16.92
N GLN A 796 2.67 6.19 16.18
CA GLN A 796 2.91 4.75 16.38
C GLN A 796 1.67 3.86 16.16
N ASP A 797 0.78 4.27 15.23
CA ASP A 797 -0.54 3.67 14.96
C ASP A 797 -0.54 2.76 13.72
N GLY A 798 0.49 1.92 13.56
CA GLY A 798 0.70 1.04 12.40
C GLY A 798 1.35 -0.30 12.78
N SER A 799 2.11 -0.92 11.87
CA SER A 799 3.02 -2.01 12.24
C SER A 799 4.04 -1.45 13.24
N ALA A 800 3.89 -1.79 14.52
CA ALA A 800 4.57 -1.10 15.61
C ALA A 800 6.09 -1.26 15.54
N GLU A 801 6.55 -2.41 15.07
CA GLU A 801 7.95 -2.65 14.71
C GLU A 801 8.43 -1.77 13.54
N HIS A 802 7.73 -1.72 12.39
CA HIS A 802 8.19 -0.95 11.21
C HIS A 802 8.23 0.56 11.48
N VAL A 803 7.21 1.07 12.16
CA VAL A 803 7.08 2.48 12.55
C VAL A 803 8.14 2.86 13.60
N LEU A 804 8.48 1.94 14.51
CA LEU A 804 9.61 2.13 15.42
C LEU A 804 10.94 2.13 14.65
N GLY A 805 11.09 1.32 13.59
CA GLY A 805 12.25 1.34 12.70
C GLY A 805 12.50 2.72 12.08
N HIS A 806 11.50 3.27 11.37
CA HIS A 806 11.58 4.62 10.79
C HIS A 806 11.91 5.67 11.87
N THR A 807 11.25 5.58 13.04
CA THR A 807 11.50 6.46 14.17
C THR A 807 12.95 6.38 14.68
N LEU A 808 13.53 5.18 14.81
CA LEU A 808 14.90 4.97 15.27
C LEU A 808 15.93 5.47 14.24
N LEU A 809 15.67 5.29 12.94
CA LEU A 809 16.54 5.78 11.86
C LEU A 809 16.68 7.30 11.87
N TRP A 810 15.57 8.02 11.97
CA TRP A 810 15.59 9.49 12.02
C TRP A 810 16.21 10.01 13.32
N TYR A 811 15.94 9.37 14.46
CA TYR A 811 16.60 9.74 15.71
C TYR A 811 18.12 9.52 15.68
N GLU A 812 18.62 8.39 15.17
CA GLU A 812 20.08 8.19 15.03
C GLU A 812 20.68 9.21 14.05
N SER A 813 20.09 9.34 12.85
CA SER A 813 20.66 10.15 11.78
C SER A 813 20.69 11.65 12.10
N LEU A 814 19.77 12.16 12.93
CA LEU A 814 19.75 13.56 13.36
C LEU A 814 20.42 13.83 14.72
N ALA A 815 20.61 12.79 15.55
CA ALA A 815 21.36 12.90 16.83
C ALA A 815 22.86 12.61 16.67
N ASP A 816 23.26 11.96 15.58
CA ASP A 816 24.62 11.50 15.25
C ASP A 816 25.33 10.80 16.42
N SER A 817 24.67 9.78 17.00
CA SER A 817 25.23 9.05 18.16
C SER A 817 26.39 8.15 17.74
N SER A 818 26.34 7.68 16.50
CA SER A 818 27.38 6.96 15.76
C SER A 818 28.62 7.81 15.43
N GLY A 819 28.49 9.14 15.34
CA GLY A 819 29.58 10.03 14.92
C GLY A 819 29.90 9.95 13.41
N LEU A 820 28.92 9.53 12.61
CA LEU A 820 28.99 9.43 11.15
C LEU A 820 28.81 10.80 10.47
N ASN A 821 28.26 11.81 11.17
CA ASN A 821 27.95 13.17 10.69
C ASN A 821 26.83 13.18 9.63
N LEU A 822 25.85 12.27 9.78
CA LEU A 822 24.69 12.12 8.89
C LEU A 822 23.74 13.32 8.93
N ASP A 823 23.73 14.03 10.05
CA ASP A 823 22.87 15.18 10.34
C ASP A 823 23.25 16.42 9.53
N ASP A 824 24.54 16.62 9.25
CA ASP A 824 25.06 17.63 8.32
C ASP A 824 24.68 17.30 6.85
N GLU A 825 24.59 16.02 6.47
CA GLU A 825 24.17 15.60 5.12
C GLU A 825 22.67 15.78 4.91
N LEU A 826 21.84 15.32 5.86
CA LEU A 826 20.38 15.49 5.84
C LEU A 826 19.98 16.97 5.74
N ARG A 827 20.60 17.84 6.54
CA ARG A 827 20.33 19.29 6.51
C ARG A 827 20.84 20.01 5.26
N ALA A 828 21.75 19.40 4.50
CA ALA A 828 22.30 19.96 3.26
C ALA A 828 21.54 19.49 2.00
N ASN A 829 21.15 18.21 1.98
CA ASN A 829 20.63 17.53 0.79
C ASN A 829 19.14 17.12 0.92
N GLY A 830 18.59 17.13 2.13
CA GLY A 830 17.26 16.57 2.44
C GLY A 830 17.23 15.04 2.59
N VAL A 831 18.23 14.32 2.06
CA VAL A 831 18.30 12.85 2.00
C VAL A 831 19.75 12.36 2.10
N LEU A 832 19.96 11.16 2.67
CA LEU A 832 21.26 10.48 2.68
C LEU A 832 21.61 9.87 1.33
N SER A 833 22.87 10.02 0.89
CA SER A 833 23.44 9.23 -0.21
C SER A 833 23.47 7.74 0.10
N ALA A 834 23.57 6.89 -0.92
CA ALA A 834 23.60 5.44 -0.77
C ALA A 834 24.75 4.97 0.15
N THR A 835 25.91 5.62 0.06
CA THR A 835 27.08 5.35 0.90
C THR A 835 26.81 5.67 2.38
N SER A 836 26.07 6.76 2.66
CA SER A 836 25.75 7.18 4.03
C SER A 836 24.63 6.32 4.64
N ALA A 837 23.59 5.98 3.87
CA ALA A 837 22.56 5.02 4.27
C ALA A 837 23.18 3.63 4.58
N LYS A 838 24.14 3.17 3.76
CA LYS A 838 24.89 1.93 4.05
C LYS A 838 25.79 2.04 5.28
N SER A 839 26.37 3.21 5.55
CA SER A 839 27.18 3.45 6.75
C SER A 839 26.33 3.43 8.02
N LEU A 840 25.11 3.98 7.96
CA LEU A 840 24.09 3.89 9.01
C LEU A 840 23.69 2.43 9.25
N PHE A 841 23.40 1.66 8.19
CA PHE A 841 23.13 0.22 8.28
C PHE A 841 24.27 -0.53 9.00
N ASP A 842 25.52 -0.34 8.58
CA ASP A 842 26.66 -1.05 9.15
C ASP A 842 26.90 -0.68 10.64
N PHE A 843 26.58 0.56 11.03
CA PHE A 843 26.56 0.96 12.44
C PHE A 843 25.45 0.25 13.23
N LEU A 844 24.22 0.26 12.72
CA LEU A 844 23.07 -0.35 13.41
C LEU A 844 23.23 -1.86 13.57
N VAL A 845 23.78 -2.56 12.57
CA VAL A 845 24.08 -4.00 12.65
C VAL A 845 25.23 -4.29 13.62
N ALA A 846 26.17 -3.35 13.82
CA ALA A 846 27.27 -3.52 14.78
C ALA A 846 26.87 -3.31 16.27
N LEU A 847 25.66 -2.82 16.55
CA LEU A 847 25.15 -2.65 17.92
C LEU A 847 24.98 -4.01 18.62
N LYS A 848 25.62 -4.20 19.78
CA LYS A 848 25.38 -5.43 20.58
C LYS A 848 24.07 -5.35 21.35
N GLN A 849 23.44 -6.50 21.55
CA GLN A 849 22.12 -6.62 22.18
C GLN A 849 22.03 -5.94 23.56
N GLU A 850 23.11 -5.95 24.35
CA GLU A 850 23.18 -5.28 25.66
C GLU A 850 23.36 -3.76 25.60
N GLU A 851 23.74 -3.21 24.45
CA GLU A 851 23.96 -1.76 24.22
C GLU A 851 22.71 -1.05 23.66
N VAL A 852 21.79 -1.79 23.04
CA VAL A 852 20.61 -1.27 22.33
C VAL A 852 19.70 -0.37 23.18
N LEU A 853 19.50 -0.66 24.47
CA LEU A 853 18.67 0.19 25.35
C LEU A 853 19.36 1.51 25.74
N GLU A 854 20.69 1.52 25.88
CA GLU A 854 21.44 2.74 26.16
C GLU A 854 21.51 3.63 24.90
N TRP A 855 21.74 3.02 23.73
CA TRP A 855 21.65 3.68 22.43
C TRP A 855 20.27 4.31 22.17
N ARG A 856 19.17 3.56 22.32
CA ARG A 856 17.80 4.11 22.17
C ARG A 856 17.54 5.30 23.10
N ALA A 857 18.02 5.24 24.35
CA ALA A 857 17.89 6.33 25.30
C ALA A 857 18.77 7.55 24.96
N GLN A 858 19.88 7.35 24.25
CA GLN A 858 20.75 8.43 23.78
C GLN A 858 20.13 9.16 22.58
N ILE A 859 19.69 8.44 21.54
CA ILE A 859 19.15 9.08 20.32
C ILE A 859 17.81 9.80 20.55
N SER A 860 16.95 9.23 21.40
CA SER A 860 15.64 9.83 21.73
C SER A 860 15.70 10.94 22.80
N ALA A 861 16.91 11.34 23.24
CA ALA A 861 17.10 12.35 24.28
C ALA A 861 16.62 13.76 23.87
N ASN A 862 16.51 14.04 22.57
CA ASN A 862 15.92 15.28 22.04
C ASN A 862 14.66 14.96 21.19
N PRO A 863 13.44 15.00 21.77
CA PRO A 863 12.22 14.67 21.02
C PRO A 863 11.89 15.66 19.90
N ALA A 864 12.51 16.86 19.87
CA ALA A 864 12.32 17.83 18.79
C ALA A 864 12.97 17.40 17.45
N LEU A 865 13.83 16.38 17.44
CA LEU A 865 14.35 15.81 16.19
C LEU A 865 13.25 15.15 15.34
N LEU A 866 12.12 14.76 15.97
CA LEU A 866 10.99 14.19 15.26
C LEU A 866 10.19 15.25 14.48
N ASP A 867 10.18 16.50 14.95
CA ASP A 867 9.62 17.63 14.21
C ASP A 867 10.55 18.04 13.05
N GLU A 868 11.88 18.03 13.29
CA GLU A 868 12.92 18.30 12.28
C GLU A 868 12.90 17.28 11.13
N TYR A 869 12.69 15.99 11.44
CA TYR A 869 12.41 14.93 10.46
C TYR A 869 11.22 15.28 9.55
N ILE A 870 10.07 15.67 10.13
CA ILE A 870 8.86 15.98 9.36
C ILE A 870 9.07 17.19 8.45
N GLU A 871 9.79 18.23 8.91
CA GLU A 871 10.17 19.37 8.08
C GLU A 871 11.11 18.97 6.93
N ILE A 872 12.07 18.06 7.17
CA ILE A 872 12.99 17.56 6.13
C ILE A 872 12.27 16.70 5.10
N SER A 873 11.45 15.73 5.52
CA SER A 873 10.76 14.81 4.62
C SER A 873 9.71 15.52 3.76
N LEU A 874 8.90 16.43 4.32
CA LEU A 874 7.99 17.25 3.50
C LEU A 874 8.76 18.15 2.53
N GLY A 875 9.96 18.58 2.88
CA GLY A 875 10.88 19.32 2.00
C GLY A 875 11.42 18.54 0.79
N ARG A 876 11.12 17.23 0.66
CA ARG A 876 11.47 16.40 -0.51
C ARG A 876 10.44 16.48 -1.65
N LEU A 877 9.27 17.11 -1.43
CA LEU A 877 8.25 17.30 -2.46
C LEU A 877 8.67 18.40 -3.45
N GLU A 878 8.57 18.13 -4.75
CA GLU A 878 9.05 19.05 -5.80
C GLU A 878 7.93 19.91 -6.43
N ASP A 879 8.08 21.23 -6.35
CA ASP A 879 7.30 22.19 -7.13
C ASP A 879 7.50 21.99 -8.65
N ASP A 880 6.43 22.11 -9.43
CA ASP A 880 6.43 22.02 -10.91
C ASP A 880 7.03 20.71 -11.49
N LEU A 881 7.08 19.60 -10.73
CA LEU A 881 7.65 18.31 -11.17
C LEU A 881 6.88 17.71 -12.37
N PRO A 882 7.51 17.54 -13.56
CA PRO A 882 6.86 16.95 -14.73
C PRO A 882 6.49 15.46 -14.52
N SER A 883 5.35 15.02 -15.05
CA SER A 883 4.74 13.73 -14.70
C SER A 883 5.51 12.48 -15.15
N GLN A 884 6.37 12.61 -16.17
CA GLN A 884 7.31 11.55 -16.57
C GLN A 884 8.49 11.35 -15.59
N PHE A 885 8.56 12.13 -14.51
CA PHE A 885 9.50 11.96 -13.40
C PHE A 885 8.79 11.71 -12.06
N HIS A 886 7.49 11.37 -12.07
CA HIS A 886 6.78 10.96 -10.85
C HIS A 886 7.14 9.50 -10.53
N GLY A 887 7.66 9.28 -9.32
CA GLY A 887 8.07 7.98 -8.82
C GLY A 887 6.91 7.01 -8.67
N ASN A 888 7.22 5.72 -8.64
CA ASN A 888 6.21 4.69 -8.40
C ASN A 888 5.67 4.82 -6.95
N PRO A 889 4.34 4.77 -6.73
CA PRO A 889 3.70 4.80 -5.41
C PRO A 889 4.29 3.80 -4.39
N GLY A 890 4.79 2.64 -4.85
CA GLY A 890 5.46 1.64 -4.01
C GLY A 890 6.78 2.10 -3.37
N LEU A 891 7.36 3.23 -3.81
CA LEU A 891 8.59 3.81 -3.22
C LEU A 891 8.33 5.00 -2.29
N VAL A 892 7.07 5.30 -1.94
CA VAL A 892 6.75 6.46 -1.09
C VAL A 892 7.24 6.28 0.35
N GLU A 893 7.28 5.06 0.88
CA GLU A 893 7.91 4.82 2.20
C GLU A 893 9.43 5.05 2.18
N PRO A 894 10.24 4.43 1.30
CA PRO A 894 11.68 4.72 1.23
C PRO A 894 12.05 6.14 0.79
N ALA A 895 11.15 6.85 0.10
CA ALA A 895 11.33 8.26 -0.26
C ALA A 895 11.08 9.25 0.90
N PHE A 896 10.16 8.95 1.83
CA PHE A 896 9.72 9.92 2.85
C PHE A 896 9.90 9.47 4.31
N LEU A 897 9.87 8.16 4.60
CA LEU A 897 9.99 7.62 5.96
C LEU A 897 11.43 7.20 6.32
N ILE A 898 12.33 7.12 5.34
CA ILE A 898 13.74 6.73 5.53
C ILE A 898 14.68 7.94 5.30
N PRO A 899 15.65 8.21 6.20
CA PRO A 899 16.66 9.28 6.03
C PRO A 899 17.38 9.23 4.69
#